data_AF-A0A154P1A1-F1
#
_entry.id   AF-A0A154P1A1-F1
#
_cell.length_a   1.000
_cell.length_b   1.000
_cell.length_c   1.000
_cell.angle_alpha   90.00
_cell.angle_beta   90.00
_cell.angle_gamma   90.00
#
_symmetry.space_group_name_H-M   'P 1'
#
loop_
_entity.id
_entity.type
_entity.pdbx_description
1 polymer ?
#
loop_
_entity_poly.entity_id
_entity_poly.type
_entity_poly.pdbx_seq_one_letter_code
_entity_poly.pdbx_strand_id
1 'polypeptide(L)'
;KIRKMVLIKSILIYTTCFSLLMSLFVFYILGVARYVTDFEENTCDMTYMFEYPQYVRISLGNEIEEQYPRYGLYAYGEGFVTEKLRRMYFSGIPVLFIPGNAGSHEQVRSLASVSLRKSLKGRTQFHFDYFTVSLGKDYSALYGGVLMEETVYVSHCIQKILNLYKTNMQNVVLIGHSMGGIIAKGSILLTSNINASVANIIITLATPHAPTLVLDSTLANYYYNLENHLSKIKDAGTNVISIGGGPRDILVTSLQLLDSTADINVLSTNIPDVWKSTDHLSILWCKQLVLSIVRSLFDSVSVSQRPPRISSKSEDRMQALSYHFYHRVSGKKLHYYKETIQFEFGGEWIEDIRRQYTWSNKNLSKRTSPIYLMIRLNGQPSQLTIDTINLESKDWLFICTASSIQNQSRICNWGWNLTNRTRLLPDPLHRLRKVVDLNLQEIKYPDATHIVVRITPDDLEKYVSVNVDLYSYDARLVPVKSSVPLLNSLLIRPQVKKSDIGHIRYYAVLDDSIDVITVELKPSECTNPKHNAIVELSEPWSIGVTQIQFFTDVDTGLKTMKIQTKSKHSNVSAKLRLTLYPACSYTINVQEGVAHGIAVRFLARAIAFSTTWSDWLLGGLNQLPFITAMFVLSIIPMTCGALAMLISVFLRFLNLTRMYEDYLEELLITSLQHFNWMGRLRHTKDNPKEHEDTRQKIFNHLLLFLLWCFTALPAIPSVLVWAKNFSYNIRLSTEDSLLYQSWIVLVACSTLGWLQIPPNYLGIRSRALASVLYFLGWITLLMGAATRPQFYQYYIPPIVAGATSLITLNFIIP
;
A
#
# COMPACT_ATOMS: atom_id res chain seq x y z
N LYS A 1 11.49 -42.41 -42.90
CA LYS A 1 10.45 -42.72 -41.87
C LYS A 1 10.85 -42.21 -40.47
N ILE A 2 12.04 -42.53 -39.95
CA ILE A 2 12.52 -42.10 -38.62
C ILE A 2 12.59 -40.56 -38.47
N ARG A 3 13.10 -39.83 -39.47
CA ARG A 3 13.13 -38.34 -39.47
C ARG A 3 11.74 -37.68 -39.39
N LYS A 4 10.73 -38.21 -40.09
CA LYS A 4 9.32 -37.74 -40.00
C LYS A 4 8.73 -38.01 -38.61
N MET A 5 9.07 -39.14 -38.00
CA MET A 5 8.60 -39.50 -36.65
C MET A 5 9.21 -38.60 -35.56
N VAL A 6 10.48 -38.23 -35.70
CA VAL A 6 11.16 -37.27 -34.81
C VAL A 6 10.59 -35.86 -34.99
N LEU A 7 10.33 -35.43 -36.22
CA LEU A 7 9.72 -34.12 -36.52
C LEU A 7 8.30 -34.01 -35.93
N ILE A 8 7.47 -35.04 -36.06
CA ILE A 8 6.10 -35.06 -35.50
C ILE A 8 6.13 -35.06 -33.97
N LYS A 9 7.01 -35.86 -33.34
CA LYS A 9 7.18 -35.85 -31.88
C LYS A 9 7.67 -34.49 -31.37
N SER A 10 8.60 -33.87 -32.08
CA SER A 10 9.14 -32.56 -31.72
C SER A 10 8.09 -31.46 -31.87
N ILE A 11 7.31 -31.44 -32.96
CA ILE A 11 6.19 -30.51 -33.14
C ILE A 11 5.15 -30.69 -32.03
N LEU A 12 4.79 -31.94 -31.68
CA LEU A 12 3.82 -32.23 -30.62
C LEU A 12 4.32 -31.77 -29.23
N ILE A 13 5.61 -31.93 -28.94
CA ILE A 13 6.21 -31.45 -27.69
C ILE A 13 6.22 -29.92 -27.66
N TYR A 14 6.55 -29.26 -28.76
CA TYR A 14 6.58 -27.80 -28.82
C TYR A 14 5.18 -27.19 -28.76
N THR A 15 4.19 -27.76 -29.44
CA THR A 15 2.80 -27.28 -29.36
C THR A 15 2.20 -27.49 -27.98
N THR A 16 2.48 -28.61 -27.33
CA THR A 16 2.05 -28.84 -25.93
C THR A 16 2.73 -27.88 -24.96
N CYS A 17 4.05 -27.66 -25.09
CA CYS A 17 4.80 -26.70 -24.26
C CYS A 17 4.32 -25.25 -24.47
N PHE A 18 4.12 -24.82 -25.72
CA PHE A 18 3.58 -23.51 -26.05
C PHE A 18 2.17 -23.32 -25.50
N SER A 19 1.30 -24.34 -25.62
CA SER A 19 -0.07 -24.28 -25.10
C SER A 19 -0.08 -24.20 -23.57
N LEU A 20 0.83 -24.92 -22.89
CA LEU A 20 1.02 -24.85 -21.45
C LEU A 20 1.50 -23.46 -21.00
N LEU A 21 2.52 -22.91 -21.66
CA LEU A 21 3.06 -21.57 -21.38
C LEU A 21 2.02 -20.47 -21.62
N MET A 22 1.27 -20.54 -22.71
CA MET A 22 0.18 -19.60 -22.99
C MET A 22 -0.94 -19.72 -21.97
N SER A 23 -1.30 -20.94 -21.55
CA SER A 23 -2.26 -21.17 -20.47
C SER A 23 -1.78 -20.55 -19.16
N LEU A 24 -0.53 -20.78 -18.76
CA LEU A 24 0.09 -20.16 -17.58
C LEU A 24 0.10 -18.63 -17.67
N PHE A 25 0.43 -18.07 -18.84
CA PHE A 25 0.41 -16.62 -19.06
C PHE A 25 -1.01 -16.05 -18.95
N VAL A 26 -2.02 -16.72 -19.52
CA VAL A 26 -3.42 -16.32 -19.37
C VAL A 26 -3.87 -16.39 -17.91
N PHE A 27 -3.52 -17.45 -17.18
CA PHE A 27 -3.79 -17.54 -15.74
C PHE A 27 -3.09 -16.43 -14.94
N TYR A 28 -1.86 -16.08 -15.30
CA TYR A 28 -1.14 -14.95 -14.71
C TYR A 28 -1.87 -13.63 -14.99
N ILE A 29 -2.25 -13.34 -16.24
CA ILE A 29 -3.00 -12.13 -16.59
C ILE A 29 -4.36 -12.09 -15.88
N LEU A 30 -5.08 -13.21 -15.78
CA LEU A 30 -6.34 -13.30 -15.03
C LEU A 30 -6.13 -13.07 -13.53
N GLY A 31 -5.04 -13.61 -12.97
CA GLY A 31 -4.64 -13.39 -11.59
C GLY A 31 -4.35 -11.91 -11.32
N VAL A 32 -3.59 -11.27 -12.21
CA VAL A 32 -3.30 -9.82 -12.15
C VAL A 32 -4.56 -9.00 -12.33
N ALA A 33 -5.40 -9.30 -13.32
CA ALA A 33 -6.65 -8.58 -13.56
C ALA A 33 -7.56 -8.66 -12.34
N ARG A 34 -7.76 -9.86 -11.77
CA ARG A 34 -8.53 -10.01 -10.53
C ARG A 34 -7.87 -9.26 -9.38
N TYR A 35 -6.55 -9.35 -9.21
CA TYR A 35 -5.84 -8.61 -8.19
C TYR A 35 -6.06 -7.10 -8.30
N VAL A 36 -6.21 -6.57 -9.53
CA VAL A 36 -6.43 -5.15 -9.86
C VAL A 36 -7.92 -4.76 -9.93
N THR A 37 -8.87 -5.70 -9.87
CA THR A 37 -10.31 -5.37 -9.91
C THR A 37 -11.06 -5.78 -8.65
N ASP A 38 -10.56 -6.74 -7.88
CA ASP A 38 -11.18 -7.31 -6.68
C ASP A 38 -10.82 -6.45 -5.45
N PHE A 39 -11.31 -5.21 -5.48
CA PHE A 39 -11.23 -4.28 -4.36
C PHE A 39 -12.63 -4.02 -3.80
N GLU A 40 -12.68 -3.77 -2.50
CA GLU A 40 -13.90 -3.29 -1.85
C GLU A 40 -14.34 -1.94 -2.45
N GLU A 41 -15.48 -1.40 -2.05
CA GLU A 41 -15.83 -0.02 -2.41
C GLU A 41 -15.08 0.98 -1.53
N ASN A 42 -14.86 2.20 -2.03
CA ASN A 42 -14.23 3.24 -1.21
C ASN A 42 -15.28 3.77 -0.24
N THR A 43 -15.12 3.46 1.04
CA THR A 43 -16.06 3.88 2.08
C THR A 43 -15.67 5.22 2.71
N CYS A 44 -14.56 5.86 2.33
CA CYS A 44 -14.14 7.15 2.90
C CYS A 44 -15.08 8.29 2.56
N ASP A 45 -15.43 9.09 3.58
CA ASP A 45 -16.20 10.29 3.34
C ASP A 45 -15.26 11.35 2.76
N MET A 46 -15.77 12.13 1.82
CA MET A 46 -15.01 13.21 1.21
C MET A 46 -14.81 14.37 2.21
N THR A 47 -13.59 14.90 2.27
CA THR A 47 -13.36 16.23 2.85
C THR A 47 -13.81 17.32 1.89
N TYR A 48 -14.34 18.40 2.44
CA TYR A 48 -14.64 19.61 1.69
C TYR A 48 -13.88 20.78 2.30
N MET A 49 -13.37 21.64 1.43
CA MET A 49 -12.72 22.88 1.85
C MET A 49 -13.75 23.82 2.51
N PHE A 50 -13.28 24.66 3.43
CA PHE A 50 -14.11 25.61 4.15
C PHE A 50 -14.57 26.75 3.23
N GLU A 51 -13.67 27.23 2.38
CA GLU A 51 -13.87 28.17 1.27
C GLU A 51 -13.00 27.74 0.06
N TYR A 52 -12.94 28.58 -0.98
CA TYR A 52 -12.11 28.30 -2.15
C TYR A 52 -10.61 28.27 -1.77
N PRO A 53 -9.89 27.17 -2.07
CA PRO A 53 -8.47 27.06 -1.77
C PRO A 53 -7.66 28.04 -2.63
N GLN A 54 -6.74 28.75 -2.01
CA GLN A 54 -5.79 29.64 -2.68
C GLN A 54 -4.35 29.24 -2.31
N TYR A 55 -3.46 29.33 -3.30
CA TYR A 55 -2.04 28.97 -3.16
C TYR A 55 -1.19 30.20 -3.44
N VAL A 56 -0.64 30.79 -2.38
CA VAL A 56 0.21 32.00 -2.48
C VAL A 56 1.65 31.56 -2.72
N ARG A 57 2.19 31.88 -3.90
CA ARG A 57 3.60 31.56 -4.24
C ARG A 57 4.55 32.34 -3.32
N ILE A 58 5.57 31.64 -2.83
CA ILE A 58 6.65 32.20 -2.02
C ILE A 58 7.93 32.14 -2.83
N SER A 59 8.58 33.28 -2.99
CA SER A 59 9.85 33.35 -3.72
C SER A 59 11.03 32.84 -2.90
N LEU A 60 11.87 32.02 -3.52
CA LEU A 60 13.12 31.52 -2.94
C LEU A 60 14.33 32.41 -3.28
N GLY A 61 14.14 33.44 -4.11
CA GLY A 61 15.20 34.29 -4.65
C GLY A 61 15.56 33.88 -6.09
N ASN A 62 16.09 34.84 -6.86
CA ASN A 62 16.30 34.68 -8.31
C ASN A 62 17.23 33.51 -8.64
N GLU A 63 18.34 33.34 -7.92
CA GLU A 63 19.32 32.27 -8.17
C GLU A 63 18.68 30.87 -8.09
N ILE A 64 17.92 30.61 -7.02
CA ILE A 64 17.24 29.32 -6.82
C ILE A 64 16.10 29.14 -7.84
N GLU A 65 15.35 30.19 -8.14
CA GLU A 65 14.25 30.11 -9.11
C GLU A 65 14.74 29.92 -10.56
N GLU A 66 15.90 30.46 -10.92
CA GLU A 66 16.55 30.19 -12.21
C GLU A 66 17.11 28.76 -12.27
N GLN A 67 17.63 28.24 -11.16
CA GLN A 67 18.12 26.86 -11.08
C GLN A 67 16.99 25.82 -11.12
N TYR A 68 15.84 26.12 -10.51
CA TYR A 68 14.69 25.22 -10.39
C TYR A 68 13.40 25.83 -10.98
N PRO A 69 13.36 26.17 -12.27
CA PRO A 69 12.28 26.97 -12.88
C PRO A 69 10.92 26.25 -12.91
N ARG A 70 10.93 24.92 -12.78
CA ARG A 70 9.73 24.06 -12.76
C ARG A 70 9.12 23.91 -11.38
N TYR A 71 9.87 24.28 -10.34
CA TYR A 71 9.48 24.04 -8.97
C TYR A 71 8.89 25.31 -8.35
N GLY A 72 8.10 25.12 -7.29
CA GLY A 72 7.46 26.24 -6.60
C GLY A 72 7.16 25.91 -5.15
N LEU A 73 7.30 26.91 -4.28
CA LEU A 73 6.87 26.87 -2.90
C LEU A 73 5.60 27.72 -2.75
N TYR A 74 4.58 27.18 -2.08
CA TYR A 74 3.31 27.88 -1.89
C TYR A 74 2.84 27.79 -0.43
N ALA A 75 2.21 28.85 0.06
CA ALA A 75 1.39 28.82 1.27
C ALA A 75 -0.09 28.61 0.91
N TYR A 76 -0.74 27.69 1.61
CA TYR A 76 -2.17 27.44 1.45
C TYR A 76 -2.99 28.41 2.31
N GLY A 77 -4.01 29.03 1.71
CA GLY A 77 -4.95 29.91 2.39
C GLY A 77 -6.38 29.79 1.88
N GLU A 78 -7.32 30.18 2.72
CA GLU A 78 -8.74 30.27 2.40
C GLU A 78 -9.30 31.56 2.99
N GLY A 79 -10.19 32.22 2.25
CA GLY A 79 -10.88 33.44 2.69
C GLY A 79 -9.96 34.55 3.17
N PHE A 80 -10.30 35.12 4.33
CA PHE A 80 -9.57 36.25 4.93
C PHE A 80 -8.12 35.92 5.33
N VAL A 81 -7.77 34.64 5.49
CA VAL A 81 -6.40 34.23 5.83
C VAL A 81 -5.46 34.53 4.66
N THR A 82 -5.92 34.38 3.42
CA THR A 82 -5.08 34.57 2.24
C THR A 82 -4.50 35.97 2.13
N GLU A 83 -5.24 37.01 2.53
CA GLU A 83 -4.73 38.39 2.50
C GLU A 83 -3.52 38.59 3.41
N LYS A 84 -3.44 37.86 4.53
CA LYS A 84 -2.26 37.87 5.40
C LYS A 84 -1.08 37.15 4.74
N LEU A 85 -1.34 35.99 4.13
CA LEU A 85 -0.32 35.20 3.43
C LEU A 85 0.29 35.97 2.26
N ARG A 86 -0.52 36.71 1.49
CA ARG A 86 -0.04 37.59 0.39
C ARG A 86 0.91 38.68 0.86
N ARG A 87 0.76 39.14 2.11
CA ARG A 87 1.66 40.09 2.76
C ARG A 87 2.88 39.42 3.42
N MET A 88 3.09 38.12 3.17
CA MET A 88 4.13 37.29 3.77
C MET A 88 4.12 37.34 5.31
N TYR A 89 2.93 37.45 5.90
CA TYR A 89 2.76 37.48 7.35
C TYR A 89 2.35 36.10 7.87
N PHE A 90 3.27 35.44 8.58
CA PHE A 90 3.09 34.12 9.18
C PHE A 90 3.21 34.20 10.70
N SER A 91 2.34 33.49 11.42
CA SER A 91 2.27 33.54 12.89
C SER A 91 1.82 32.22 13.53
N GLY A 92 1.51 31.21 12.73
CA GLY A 92 1.17 29.88 13.17
C GLY A 92 2.39 28.97 13.28
N ILE A 93 2.12 27.67 13.36
CA ILE A 93 3.12 26.61 13.41
C ILE A 93 3.34 26.10 11.98
N PRO A 94 4.58 26.10 11.44
CA PRO A 94 4.82 25.72 10.05
C PRO A 94 4.66 24.22 9.84
N VAL A 95 3.94 23.86 8.78
CA VAL A 95 3.80 22.49 8.27
C VAL A 95 4.16 22.50 6.79
N LEU A 96 5.10 21.65 6.37
CA LEU A 96 5.45 21.49 4.96
C LEU A 96 4.90 20.17 4.42
N PHE A 97 4.01 20.27 3.44
CA PHE A 97 3.52 19.14 2.68
C PHE A 97 4.36 18.91 1.41
N ILE A 98 4.75 17.66 1.17
CA ILE A 98 5.56 17.25 0.02
C ILE A 98 4.76 16.21 -0.78
N PRO A 99 4.37 16.50 -2.03
CA PRO A 99 3.56 15.62 -2.86
C PRO A 99 4.36 14.42 -3.38
N GLY A 100 3.63 13.42 -3.86
CA GLY A 100 4.20 12.21 -4.45
C GLY A 100 4.56 12.32 -5.93
N ASN A 101 4.87 11.16 -6.50
CA ASN A 101 5.05 10.95 -7.94
C ASN A 101 3.89 11.55 -8.74
N ALA A 102 4.20 12.38 -9.74
CA ALA A 102 3.23 13.11 -10.55
C ALA A 102 2.20 13.96 -9.77
N GLY A 103 2.46 14.22 -8.48
CA GLY A 103 1.58 14.92 -7.56
C GLY A 103 1.69 16.45 -7.69
N SER A 104 0.59 17.14 -7.36
CA SER A 104 0.56 18.60 -7.30
C SER A 104 0.58 19.11 -5.86
N HIS A 105 1.05 20.35 -5.70
CA HIS A 105 0.99 21.08 -4.44
C HIS A 105 -0.45 21.19 -3.88
N GLU A 106 -1.47 21.01 -4.70
CA GLU A 106 -2.89 21.13 -4.32
C GLU A 106 -3.38 19.97 -3.45
N GLN A 107 -2.65 18.84 -3.44
CA GLN A 107 -2.95 17.65 -2.64
C GLN A 107 -3.07 17.93 -1.14
N VAL A 108 -2.43 19.01 -0.64
CA VAL A 108 -2.48 19.44 0.77
C VAL A 108 -3.87 19.93 1.22
N ARG A 109 -4.75 20.30 0.29
CA ARG A 109 -5.98 21.07 0.56
C ARG A 109 -6.85 20.51 1.69
N SER A 110 -6.99 19.19 1.76
CA SER A 110 -7.84 18.53 2.75
C SER A 110 -7.28 18.67 4.16
N LEU A 111 -5.97 18.45 4.34
CA LEU A 111 -5.29 18.61 5.63
C LEU A 111 -5.31 20.07 6.08
N ALA A 112 -4.93 20.98 5.19
CA ALA A 112 -4.83 22.40 5.50
C ALA A 112 -6.20 23.00 5.85
N SER A 113 -7.24 22.70 5.06
CA SER A 113 -8.59 23.23 5.30
C SER A 113 -9.21 22.70 6.59
N VAL A 114 -9.07 21.39 6.86
CA VAL A 114 -9.59 20.80 8.10
C VAL A 114 -8.85 21.37 9.32
N SER A 115 -7.55 21.61 9.22
CA SER A 115 -6.74 22.25 10.26
C SER A 115 -7.18 23.70 10.52
N LEU A 116 -7.35 24.50 9.47
CA LEU A 116 -7.84 25.88 9.55
C LEU A 116 -9.24 25.92 10.19
N ARG A 117 -10.18 25.10 9.71
CA ARG A 117 -11.53 25.07 10.26
C ARG A 117 -11.54 24.66 11.73
N LYS A 118 -10.63 23.76 12.15
CA LYS A 118 -10.49 23.34 13.54
C LYS A 118 -9.98 24.47 14.41
N SER A 119 -9.01 25.27 13.97
CA SER A 119 -8.51 26.41 14.76
C SER A 119 -9.58 27.49 14.90
N LEU A 120 -10.29 27.84 13.82
CA LEU A 120 -11.35 28.84 13.82
C LEU A 120 -12.55 28.42 14.69
N LYS A 121 -13.09 27.21 14.47
CA LYS A 121 -14.23 26.70 15.25
C LYS A 121 -13.87 26.46 16.71
N GLY A 122 -12.63 26.02 16.97
CA GLY A 122 -12.13 25.76 18.30
C GLY A 122 -11.68 27.00 19.07
N ARG A 123 -11.58 28.17 18.39
CA ARG A 123 -11.00 29.41 18.93
C ARG A 123 -9.65 29.16 19.63
N THR A 124 -8.80 28.34 19.00
CA THR A 124 -7.50 27.98 19.58
C THR A 124 -6.57 29.19 19.56
N GLN A 125 -5.66 29.27 20.54
CA GLN A 125 -4.66 30.36 20.64
C GLN A 125 -3.59 30.29 19.54
N PHE A 126 -3.59 29.23 18.74
CA PHE A 126 -2.65 28.96 17.66
C PHE A 126 -3.38 28.37 16.45
N HIS A 127 -2.69 28.36 15.31
CA HIS A 127 -3.09 27.69 14.08
C HIS A 127 -1.84 27.09 13.42
N PHE A 128 -2.04 26.31 12.36
CA PHE A 128 -0.97 25.78 11.54
C PHE A 128 -0.92 26.52 10.21
N ASP A 129 0.28 26.94 9.81
CA ASP A 129 0.54 27.52 8.51
C ASP A 129 1.00 26.39 7.58
N TYR A 130 0.14 26.00 6.63
CA TYR A 130 0.46 24.95 5.68
C TYR A 130 1.17 25.50 4.46
N PHE A 131 2.39 25.02 4.26
CA PHE A 131 3.20 25.19 3.08
C PHE A 131 3.15 23.90 2.25
N THR A 132 3.34 24.04 0.94
CA THR A 132 3.32 22.92 0.01
C THR A 132 4.27 23.20 -1.15
N VAL A 133 4.96 22.16 -1.63
CA VAL A 133 5.87 22.27 -2.77
C VAL A 133 5.26 21.70 -4.03
N SER A 134 5.59 22.30 -5.16
CA SER A 134 5.31 21.80 -6.51
C SER A 134 6.61 21.33 -7.13
N LEU A 135 6.72 20.04 -7.40
CA LEU A 135 7.95 19.39 -7.90
C LEU A 135 7.82 18.98 -9.37
N GLY A 136 7.27 19.86 -10.23
CA GLY A 136 7.14 19.59 -11.67
C GLY A 136 6.21 18.42 -12.07
N LYS A 137 5.64 17.69 -11.10
CA LYS A 137 4.90 16.43 -11.30
C LYS A 137 5.79 15.34 -11.94
N ASP A 138 7.08 15.29 -11.64
CA ASP A 138 7.98 14.30 -12.25
C ASP A 138 7.67 12.85 -11.82
N TYR A 139 8.20 11.87 -12.58
CA TYR A 139 7.96 10.43 -12.38
C TYR A 139 8.90 9.80 -11.33
N SER A 140 9.03 10.44 -10.17
CA SER A 140 10.06 10.14 -9.15
C SER A 140 10.00 8.73 -8.54
N ALA A 141 8.87 8.03 -8.63
CA ALA A 141 8.76 6.64 -8.14
C ALA A 141 9.39 5.61 -9.09
N LEU A 142 9.57 5.96 -10.37
CA LEU A 142 10.04 5.04 -11.41
C LEU A 142 11.38 5.47 -12.01
N TYR A 143 11.84 6.68 -11.70
CA TYR A 143 13.06 7.26 -12.25
C TYR A 143 13.82 8.04 -11.16
N GLY A 144 15.02 7.56 -10.82
CA GLY A 144 15.84 8.12 -9.75
C GLY A 144 16.49 9.45 -10.07
N GLY A 145 16.64 9.80 -11.35
CA GLY A 145 17.38 10.98 -11.80
C GLY A 145 16.85 12.34 -11.31
N VAL A 146 15.61 12.39 -10.84
CA VAL A 146 14.98 13.61 -10.29
C VAL A 146 15.04 13.71 -8.77
N LEU A 147 15.24 12.60 -8.05
CA LEU A 147 15.05 12.54 -6.60
C LEU A 147 15.96 13.47 -5.81
N MET A 148 17.23 13.57 -6.22
CA MET A 148 18.18 14.44 -5.53
C MET A 148 17.90 15.92 -5.81
N GLU A 149 17.47 16.27 -7.04
CA GLU A 149 17.06 17.63 -7.42
C GLU A 149 15.88 18.08 -6.55
N GLU A 150 14.84 17.24 -6.45
CA GLU A 150 13.66 17.46 -5.60
C GLU A 150 14.06 17.61 -4.12
N THR A 151 14.97 16.75 -3.64
CA THR A 151 15.46 16.73 -2.26
C THR A 151 16.19 18.02 -1.88
N VAL A 152 17.08 18.50 -2.74
CA VAL A 152 17.82 19.75 -2.52
C VAL A 152 16.86 20.95 -2.56
N TYR A 153 15.92 20.97 -3.51
CA TYR A 153 14.92 22.04 -3.58
C TYR A 153 14.02 22.10 -2.33
N VAL A 154 13.57 20.95 -1.82
CA VAL A 154 12.80 20.88 -0.56
C VAL A 154 13.62 21.38 0.62
N SER A 155 14.92 21.10 0.66
CA SER A 155 15.82 21.61 1.70
C SER A 155 15.88 23.15 1.70
N HIS A 156 16.00 23.78 0.52
CA HIS A 156 15.89 25.23 0.37
C HIS A 156 14.52 25.77 0.81
N CYS A 157 13.44 25.05 0.51
CA CYS A 157 12.09 25.41 0.97
C CYS A 157 11.98 25.42 2.50
N ILE A 158 12.50 24.39 3.17
CA ILE A 158 12.50 24.31 4.64
C ILE A 158 13.25 25.52 5.23
N GLN A 159 14.44 25.81 4.73
CA GLN A 159 15.23 26.95 5.18
C GLN A 159 14.48 28.28 4.97
N LYS A 160 13.86 28.46 3.80
CA LYS A 160 13.05 29.66 3.52
C LYS A 160 11.87 29.78 4.47
N ILE A 161 11.13 28.70 4.71
CA ILE A 161 9.97 28.69 5.62
C ILE A 161 10.37 29.15 7.00
N LEU A 162 11.45 28.58 7.57
CA LEU A 162 11.92 28.96 8.91
C LEU A 162 12.30 30.45 8.98
N ASN A 163 12.88 31.00 7.91
CA ASN A 163 13.26 32.42 7.80
C ASN A 163 12.08 33.39 7.60
N LEU A 164 10.88 32.91 7.23
CA LEU A 164 9.69 33.77 7.09
C LEU A 164 9.13 34.25 8.43
N TYR A 165 9.46 33.57 9.52
CA TYR A 165 8.92 33.88 10.85
C TYR A 165 9.78 34.93 11.57
N LYS A 166 9.13 35.96 12.11
CA LYS A 166 9.79 37.01 12.91
C LYS A 166 10.41 36.46 14.20
N THR A 167 9.78 35.45 14.79
CA THR A 167 10.36 34.73 15.93
C THR A 167 11.34 33.70 15.39
N ASN A 168 12.49 33.51 16.05
CA ASN A 168 13.43 32.45 15.71
C ASN A 168 12.72 31.08 15.75
N MET A 169 12.30 30.60 14.58
CA MET A 169 11.55 29.38 14.37
C MET A 169 12.54 28.33 13.89
N GLN A 170 12.74 27.29 14.68
CA GLN A 170 13.79 26.29 14.43
C GLN A 170 13.23 24.99 13.84
N ASN A 171 11.92 24.76 13.95
CA ASN A 171 11.31 23.49 13.64
C ASN A 171 10.11 23.63 12.71
N VAL A 172 9.92 22.62 11.85
CA VAL A 172 8.79 22.43 10.94
C VAL A 172 8.22 21.02 11.09
N VAL A 173 6.91 20.85 10.86
CA VAL A 173 6.31 19.52 10.71
C VAL A 173 6.37 19.13 9.24
N LEU A 174 6.91 17.94 8.93
CA LEU A 174 6.97 17.44 7.56
C LEU A 174 5.86 16.41 7.33
N ILE A 175 5.11 16.56 6.24
CA ILE A 175 4.12 15.58 5.80
C ILE A 175 4.42 15.22 4.35
N GLY A 176 4.81 13.97 4.09
CA GLY A 176 5.12 13.49 2.75
C GLY A 176 4.11 12.46 2.27
N HIS A 177 3.66 12.55 1.02
CA HIS A 177 2.81 11.54 0.40
C HIS A 177 3.58 10.75 -0.65
N SER A 178 3.46 9.42 -0.65
CA SER A 178 4.15 8.55 -1.61
C SER A 178 5.66 8.85 -1.59
N MET A 179 6.29 9.07 -2.75
CA MET A 179 7.69 9.50 -2.85
C MET A 179 8.01 10.80 -2.09
N GLY A 180 7.03 11.67 -1.85
CA GLY A 180 7.20 12.87 -1.05
C GLY A 180 7.65 12.58 0.39
N GLY A 181 7.33 11.42 0.96
CA GLY A 181 7.86 10.98 2.25
C GLY A 181 9.34 10.59 2.20
N ILE A 182 9.79 10.02 1.09
CA ILE A 182 11.20 9.69 0.83
C ILE A 182 12.01 10.98 0.62
N ILE A 183 11.46 11.93 -0.14
CA ILE A 183 12.05 13.26 -0.36
C ILE A 183 12.10 14.05 0.96
N ALA A 184 11.06 13.97 1.80
CA ALA A 184 11.04 14.62 3.11
C ALA A 184 12.22 14.17 3.98
N LYS A 185 12.45 12.86 4.11
CA LYS A 185 13.59 12.31 4.84
C LYS A 185 14.92 12.67 4.19
N GLY A 186 15.01 12.57 2.86
CA GLY A 186 16.19 12.96 2.11
C GLY A 186 16.59 14.40 2.35
N SER A 187 15.62 15.32 2.38
CA SER A 187 15.88 16.76 2.49
C SER A 187 16.64 17.13 3.76
N ILE A 188 16.38 16.41 4.86
CA ILE A 188 17.01 16.64 6.17
C ILE A 188 18.23 15.73 6.45
N LEU A 189 18.51 14.75 5.60
CA LEU A 189 19.59 13.76 5.80
C LEU A 189 20.70 13.81 4.74
N LEU A 190 20.35 14.09 3.48
CA LEU A 190 21.24 13.99 2.33
C LEU A 190 21.70 15.37 1.83
N THR A 191 21.21 16.47 2.42
CA THR A 191 21.63 17.83 2.07
C THR A 191 22.51 18.44 3.15
N SER A 192 23.41 19.34 2.77
CA SER A 192 24.31 20.04 3.71
C SER A 192 23.69 21.28 4.35
N ASN A 193 22.57 21.77 3.82
CA ASN A 193 21.98 23.05 4.21
C ASN A 193 21.21 22.99 5.53
N ILE A 194 20.64 21.83 5.84
CA ILE A 194 19.81 21.59 7.02
C ILE A 194 20.15 20.24 7.64
N ASN A 195 19.78 20.06 8.91
CA ASN A 195 19.99 18.80 9.64
C ASN A 195 18.64 18.22 10.10
N ALA A 196 18.66 16.99 10.60
CA ALA A 196 17.44 16.32 11.08
C ALA A 196 16.70 17.09 12.21
N SER A 197 17.40 17.91 12.99
CA SER A 197 16.80 18.66 14.11
C SER A 197 15.79 19.72 13.70
N VAL A 198 15.75 20.10 12.42
CA VAL A 198 14.72 21.02 11.90
C VAL A 198 13.32 20.40 11.86
N ALA A 199 13.18 19.09 12.01
CA ALA A 199 11.89 18.41 12.01
C ALA A 199 11.55 17.85 13.40
N ASN A 200 10.39 18.21 13.95
CA ASN A 200 9.92 17.61 15.22
C ASN A 200 9.06 16.37 14.98
N ILE A 201 8.27 16.40 13.89
CA ILE A 201 7.34 15.35 13.50
C ILE A 201 7.45 15.16 11.98
N ILE A 202 7.59 13.92 11.54
CA ILE A 202 7.48 13.50 10.14
C ILE A 202 6.31 12.52 10.02
N ILE A 203 5.33 12.85 9.19
CA ILE A 203 4.22 11.94 8.86
C ILE A 203 4.35 11.54 7.39
N THR A 204 4.54 10.26 7.12
CA THR A 204 4.56 9.71 5.76
C THR A 204 3.26 9.00 5.44
N LEU A 205 2.61 9.36 4.34
CA LEU A 205 1.32 8.84 3.89
C LEU A 205 1.54 8.00 2.63
N ALA A 206 1.23 6.70 2.69
CA ALA A 206 1.39 5.77 1.57
C ALA A 206 2.80 5.80 0.95
N THR A 207 3.83 5.97 1.79
CA THR A 207 5.22 6.11 1.33
C THR A 207 5.89 4.74 1.19
N PRO A 208 6.52 4.44 0.04
CA PRO A 208 7.26 3.19 -0.14
C PRO A 208 8.67 3.31 0.48
N HIS A 209 8.81 3.02 1.77
CA HIS A 209 10.12 3.02 2.45
C HIS A 209 11.07 1.94 1.93
N ALA A 210 10.53 0.89 1.30
CA ALA A 210 11.25 0.02 0.37
C ALA A 210 10.68 0.19 -1.05
N PRO A 211 11.53 0.32 -2.10
CA PRO A 211 11.05 0.50 -3.45
C PRO A 211 10.36 -0.77 -3.98
N THR A 212 9.30 -0.60 -4.77
CA THR A 212 8.60 -1.68 -5.48
C THR A 212 9.45 -2.25 -6.62
N LEU A 213 10.06 -1.35 -7.36
CA LEU A 213 10.74 -1.61 -8.61
C LEU A 213 11.94 -0.66 -8.69
N VAL A 214 13.13 -1.18 -8.98
CA VAL A 214 14.33 -0.36 -9.12
C VAL A 214 14.85 -0.50 -10.54
N LEU A 215 14.44 0.43 -11.39
CA LEU A 215 14.71 0.39 -12.83
C LEU A 215 16.03 1.07 -13.23
N ASP A 216 16.61 1.87 -12.34
CA ASP A 216 17.90 2.52 -12.57
C ASP A 216 18.77 2.48 -11.31
N SER A 217 20.10 2.61 -11.49
CA SER A 217 21.04 2.54 -10.38
C SER A 217 20.98 3.79 -9.49
N THR A 218 20.52 4.92 -10.04
CA THR A 218 20.41 6.19 -9.33
C THR A 218 19.36 6.10 -8.21
N LEU A 219 18.21 5.49 -8.50
CA LEU A 219 17.15 5.18 -7.53
C LEU A 219 17.66 4.22 -6.46
N ALA A 220 18.36 3.17 -6.88
CA ALA A 220 18.96 2.18 -5.97
C ALA A 220 19.90 2.85 -4.95
N ASN A 221 20.82 3.67 -5.46
CA ASN A 221 21.82 4.39 -4.69
C ASN A 221 21.20 5.43 -3.76
N TYR A 222 20.13 6.11 -4.21
CA TYR A 222 19.41 7.07 -3.37
C TYR A 222 18.82 6.38 -2.13
N TYR A 223 18.10 5.27 -2.30
CA TYR A 223 17.54 4.51 -1.17
C TYR A 223 18.63 3.96 -0.26
N TYR A 224 19.71 3.42 -0.82
CA TYR A 224 20.86 2.92 -0.05
C TYR A 224 21.51 4.03 0.81
N ASN A 225 21.76 5.19 0.21
CA ASN A 225 22.33 6.34 0.91
C ASN A 225 21.38 6.87 1.99
N LEU A 226 20.08 6.87 1.74
CA LEU A 226 19.07 7.25 2.73
C LEU A 226 19.08 6.27 3.92
N GLU A 227 19.02 4.95 3.64
CA GLU A 227 19.02 3.88 4.65
C GLU A 227 20.20 4.01 5.62
N ASN A 228 21.40 4.34 5.11
CA ASN A 228 22.60 4.52 5.91
C ASN A 228 22.56 5.73 6.87
N HIS A 229 21.68 6.70 6.64
CA HIS A 229 21.60 7.93 7.45
C HIS A 229 20.34 8.02 8.29
N LEU A 230 19.44 7.04 8.19
CA LEU A 230 18.14 7.03 8.85
C LEU A 230 18.20 7.17 10.38
N SER A 231 19.24 6.63 11.04
CA SER A 231 19.40 6.71 12.50
C SER A 231 19.46 8.16 13.01
N LYS A 232 20.02 9.09 12.21
CA LYS A 232 20.16 10.50 12.56
C LYS A 232 18.82 11.19 12.85
N ILE A 233 17.70 10.68 12.30
CA ILE A 233 16.36 11.19 12.58
C ILE A 233 15.99 10.94 14.06
N LYS A 234 16.29 9.75 14.57
CA LYS A 234 16.05 9.40 15.97
C LYS A 234 16.98 10.16 16.90
N ASP A 235 18.24 10.27 16.52
CA ASP A 235 19.25 11.01 17.30
C ASP A 235 18.89 12.49 17.46
N ALA A 236 18.21 13.07 16.46
CA ALA A 236 17.68 14.44 16.52
C ALA A 236 16.41 14.58 17.37
N GLY A 237 15.88 13.48 17.90
CA GLY A 237 14.65 13.46 18.68
C GLY A 237 13.39 13.69 17.84
N THR A 238 13.41 13.41 16.53
CA THR A 238 12.25 13.56 15.64
C THR A 238 11.32 12.36 15.75
N ASN A 239 10.01 12.58 15.89
CA ASN A 239 9.03 11.49 15.83
C ASN A 239 8.58 11.21 14.39
N VAL A 240 8.53 9.94 14.02
CA VAL A 240 8.19 9.50 12.67
C VAL A 240 6.97 8.59 12.69
N ILE A 241 5.97 8.90 11.87
CA ILE A 241 4.72 8.15 11.76
C ILE A 241 4.55 7.74 10.30
N SER A 242 4.46 6.43 10.06
CA SER A 242 4.19 5.86 8.73
C SER A 242 2.75 5.34 8.68
N ILE A 243 1.91 5.96 7.84
CA ILE A 243 0.51 5.61 7.66
C ILE A 243 0.28 5.05 6.26
N GLY A 244 -0.20 3.82 6.16
CA GLY A 244 -0.53 3.16 4.89
C GLY A 244 -2.02 3.06 4.64
N GLY A 245 -2.40 2.92 3.37
CA GLY A 245 -3.81 2.85 3.00
C GLY A 245 -4.49 1.50 3.30
N GLY A 246 -3.71 0.43 3.46
CA GLY A 246 -4.23 -0.92 3.63
C GLY A 246 -4.52 -1.58 2.28
N PRO A 247 -5.38 -2.62 2.22
CA PRO A 247 -5.54 -3.48 1.04
C PRO A 247 -5.97 -2.79 -0.26
N ARG A 248 -6.47 -1.54 -0.20
CA ARG A 248 -6.84 -0.75 -1.39
C ARG A 248 -5.68 0.02 -2.00
N ASP A 249 -4.57 0.19 -1.28
CA ASP A 249 -3.36 0.79 -1.85
C ASP A 249 -2.58 -0.29 -2.60
N ILE A 250 -2.80 -0.31 -3.91
CA ILE A 250 -2.19 -1.28 -4.83
C ILE A 250 -0.82 -0.82 -5.32
N LEU A 251 -0.51 0.46 -5.16
CA LEU A 251 0.73 1.06 -5.63
C LEU A 251 1.81 0.88 -4.57
N VAL A 252 1.45 1.01 -3.29
CA VAL A 252 2.35 0.82 -2.16
C VAL A 252 1.77 -0.22 -1.21
N THR A 253 2.39 -1.40 -1.24
CA THR A 253 1.97 -2.53 -0.40
C THR A 253 2.27 -2.28 1.08
N SER A 254 1.55 -2.95 1.97
CA SER A 254 1.77 -2.87 3.42
C SER A 254 3.20 -3.26 3.84
N LEU A 255 3.89 -4.12 3.07
CA LEU A 255 5.29 -4.46 3.32
C LEU A 255 6.23 -3.28 3.06
N GLN A 256 5.94 -2.48 2.03
CA GLN A 256 6.76 -1.33 1.64
C GLN A 256 6.53 -0.11 2.53
N LEU A 257 5.39 -0.07 3.23
CA LEU A 257 5.08 0.93 4.24
C LEU A 257 5.98 0.84 5.48
N LEU A 258 6.48 -0.36 5.80
CA LEU A 258 7.20 -0.60 7.05
C LEU A 258 8.51 0.20 7.07
N ASP A 259 8.50 1.22 7.91
CA ASP A 259 9.63 2.11 8.13
C ASP A 259 10.35 1.70 9.41
N SER A 260 11.63 1.33 9.29
CA SER A 260 12.48 0.98 10.43
C SER A 260 12.71 2.15 11.39
N THR A 261 12.53 3.39 10.92
CA THR A 261 12.64 4.61 11.73
C THR A 261 11.32 5.11 12.28
N ALA A 262 10.17 4.55 11.87
CA ALA A 262 8.90 5.02 12.39
C ALA A 262 8.71 4.58 13.85
N ASP A 263 8.29 5.53 14.71
CA ASP A 263 7.77 5.21 16.04
C ASP A 263 6.44 4.46 15.94
N ILE A 264 5.64 4.80 14.93
CA ILE A 264 4.33 4.20 14.65
C ILE A 264 4.27 3.83 13.17
N ASN A 265 4.19 2.54 12.88
CA ASN A 265 3.75 2.02 11.58
C ASN A 265 2.28 1.59 11.73
N VAL A 266 1.37 2.12 10.91
CA VAL A 266 -0.06 1.81 11.05
C VAL A 266 -0.80 1.86 9.72
N LEU A 267 -1.80 1.00 9.54
CA LEU A 267 -2.73 1.09 8.42
C LEU A 267 -3.96 1.93 8.78
N SER A 268 -4.52 2.64 7.81
CA SER A 268 -5.75 3.43 8.00
C SER A 268 -6.94 2.58 8.47
N THR A 269 -6.93 1.28 8.18
CA THR A 269 -7.91 0.30 8.68
C THR A 269 -7.83 0.06 10.19
N ASN A 270 -6.69 0.32 10.83
CA ASN A 270 -6.48 0.11 12.26
C ASN A 270 -6.56 1.40 13.09
N ILE A 271 -6.51 2.57 12.46
CA ILE A 271 -6.58 3.84 13.18
C ILE A 271 -7.99 4.01 13.78
N PRO A 272 -8.12 4.27 15.11
CA PRO A 272 -9.42 4.52 15.73
C PRO A 272 -10.17 5.71 15.11
N ASP A 273 -11.49 5.63 14.99
CA ASP A 273 -12.36 6.56 14.23
C ASP A 273 -12.13 6.57 12.70
N VAL A 274 -11.14 5.83 12.18
CA VAL A 274 -10.89 5.70 10.73
C VAL A 274 -11.47 4.41 10.20
N TRP A 275 -10.92 3.24 10.57
CA TRP A 275 -11.41 1.90 10.19
C TRP A 275 -11.80 1.73 8.72
N LYS A 276 -11.09 2.44 7.84
CA LYS A 276 -11.36 2.46 6.40
C LYS A 276 -10.06 2.23 5.66
N SER A 277 -10.10 1.29 4.72
CA SER A 277 -9.03 1.11 3.76
C SER A 277 -9.04 2.30 2.79
N THR A 278 -7.91 2.94 2.59
CA THR A 278 -7.74 4.03 1.62
C THR A 278 -6.91 3.52 0.45
N ASP A 279 -7.30 3.92 -0.76
CA ASP A 279 -6.42 3.77 -1.92
C ASP A 279 -5.30 4.83 -1.88
N HIS A 280 -4.35 4.70 -2.81
CA HIS A 280 -3.15 5.53 -2.84
C HIS A 280 -3.42 7.04 -2.87
N LEU A 281 -4.55 7.47 -3.46
CA LEU A 281 -4.92 8.88 -3.56
C LEU A 281 -5.90 9.29 -2.46
N SER A 282 -6.84 8.42 -2.08
CA SER A 282 -7.85 8.73 -1.07
C SER A 282 -7.30 8.87 0.34
N ILE A 283 -6.10 8.36 0.60
CA ILE A 283 -5.38 8.62 1.86
C ILE A 283 -5.22 10.13 2.14
N LEU A 284 -5.19 10.98 1.11
CA LEU A 284 -5.04 12.43 1.23
C LEU A 284 -6.34 13.18 1.58
N TRP A 285 -7.50 12.64 1.21
CA TRP A 285 -8.79 13.32 1.34
C TRP A 285 -9.82 12.55 2.15
N CYS A 286 -9.51 11.34 2.61
CA CYS A 286 -10.38 10.56 3.48
C CYS A 286 -10.62 11.33 4.79
N LYS A 287 -11.85 11.84 4.96
CA LYS A 287 -12.22 12.74 6.05
C LYS A 287 -11.91 12.17 7.42
N GLN A 288 -12.17 10.88 7.63
CA GLN A 288 -11.87 10.20 8.88
C GLN A 288 -10.38 10.29 9.22
N LEU A 289 -9.52 9.93 8.26
CA LEU A 289 -8.07 9.92 8.44
C LEU A 289 -7.52 11.33 8.62
N VAL A 290 -7.92 12.26 7.75
CA VAL A 290 -7.53 13.68 7.82
C VAL A 290 -7.90 14.28 9.17
N LEU A 291 -9.09 13.99 9.70
CA LEU A 291 -9.49 14.45 11.04
C LEU A 291 -8.63 13.85 12.15
N SER A 292 -8.19 12.59 12.02
CA SER A 292 -7.30 11.94 13.00
C SER A 292 -5.91 12.59 13.00
N ILE A 293 -5.31 12.77 11.81
CA ILE A 293 -4.01 13.44 11.65
C ILE A 293 -4.05 14.88 12.20
N VAL A 294 -5.07 15.65 11.85
CA VAL A 294 -5.20 17.02 12.34
C VAL A 294 -5.40 17.06 13.86
N ARG A 295 -6.14 16.12 14.46
CA ARG A 295 -6.29 16.07 15.93
C ARG A 295 -4.96 15.74 16.62
N SER A 296 -4.19 14.81 16.07
CA SER A 296 -2.89 14.45 16.66
C SER A 296 -1.89 15.60 16.63
N LEU A 297 -1.87 16.39 15.54
CA LEU A 297 -1.05 17.60 15.46
C LEU A 297 -1.46 18.64 16.51
N PHE A 298 -2.75 18.92 16.66
CA PHE A 298 -3.22 19.90 17.66
C PHE A 298 -2.92 19.47 19.10
N ASP A 299 -3.05 18.19 19.41
CA ASP A 299 -2.77 17.67 20.76
C ASP A 299 -1.25 17.52 21.01
N SER A 300 -0.42 17.66 19.98
CA SER A 300 1.06 17.70 20.09
C SER A 300 1.62 19.10 20.38
N VAL A 301 0.76 20.13 20.44
CA VAL A 301 1.17 21.53 20.66
C VAL A 301 1.26 21.83 22.16
N SER A 302 2.41 22.38 22.56
CA SER A 302 2.61 22.94 23.90
C SER A 302 2.09 24.37 23.96
N VAL A 303 0.89 24.55 24.53
CA VAL A 303 0.24 25.87 24.67
C VAL A 303 0.84 26.68 25.82
N SER A 304 1.59 26.04 26.73
CA SER A 304 2.30 26.74 27.81
C SER A 304 3.48 27.56 27.29
N GLN A 305 4.04 27.19 26.13
CA GLN A 305 5.07 27.97 25.46
C GLN A 305 4.48 29.21 24.78
N ARG A 306 5.21 30.34 24.81
CA ARG A 306 4.81 31.59 24.15
C ARG A 306 5.90 32.01 23.16
N PRO A 307 5.64 31.99 21.83
CA PRO A 307 4.40 31.54 21.18
C PRO A 307 4.19 30.02 21.28
N PRO A 308 2.94 29.51 21.12
CA PRO A 308 2.67 28.08 21.09
C PRO A 308 3.43 27.37 19.96
N ARG A 309 4.03 26.21 20.26
CA ARG A 309 4.83 25.41 19.32
C ARG A 309 4.58 23.93 19.56
N ILE A 310 4.95 23.08 18.61
CA ILE A 310 5.02 21.62 18.83
C ILE A 310 5.91 21.34 20.04
N SER A 311 5.51 20.45 20.94
CA SER A 311 6.32 20.13 22.12
C SER A 311 7.74 19.74 21.71
N SER A 312 8.74 20.24 22.44
CA SER A 312 10.15 19.88 22.21
C SER A 312 10.46 18.46 22.69
N LYS A 313 9.68 17.93 23.64
CA LYS A 313 9.86 16.59 24.20
C LYS A 313 9.21 15.53 23.31
N SER A 314 9.96 14.46 23.03
CA SER A 314 9.50 13.33 22.20
C SER A 314 8.33 12.60 22.86
N GLU A 315 8.37 12.46 24.17
CA GLU A 315 7.38 11.72 24.96
C GLU A 315 6.00 12.38 24.90
N ASP A 316 5.94 13.71 25.05
CA ASP A 316 4.68 14.47 24.99
C ASP A 316 4.02 14.34 23.60
N ARG A 317 4.82 14.43 22.54
CA ARG A 317 4.34 14.25 21.17
C ARG A 317 3.87 12.82 20.96
N MET A 318 4.65 11.84 21.42
CA MET A 318 4.30 10.43 21.26
C MET A 318 3.02 10.06 22.02
N GLN A 319 2.76 10.68 23.17
CA GLN A 319 1.51 10.51 23.89
C GLN A 319 0.30 10.96 23.04
N ALA A 320 0.39 12.12 22.40
CA ALA A 320 -0.66 12.62 21.51
C ALA A 320 -0.80 11.76 20.24
N LEU A 321 0.32 11.41 19.60
CA LEU A 321 0.34 10.62 18.37
C LEU A 321 -0.21 9.20 18.60
N SER A 322 0.30 8.50 19.62
CA SER A 322 -0.15 7.15 19.98
C SER A 322 -1.63 7.12 20.35
N TYR A 323 -2.11 8.13 21.07
CA TYR A 323 -3.53 8.22 21.41
C TYR A 323 -4.44 8.29 20.18
N HIS A 324 -4.09 9.04 19.12
CA HIS A 324 -4.94 9.16 17.93
C HIS A 324 -4.73 8.04 16.90
N PHE A 325 -3.54 7.44 16.83
CA PHE A 325 -3.21 6.45 15.80
C PHE A 325 -3.26 5.00 16.28
N TYR A 326 -3.04 4.73 17.56
CA TYR A 326 -2.95 3.37 18.10
C TYR A 326 -4.02 3.10 19.16
N HIS A 327 -4.12 3.96 20.17
CA HIS A 327 -4.87 3.65 21.39
C HIS A 327 -5.77 4.80 21.86
N ARG A 328 -6.85 5.02 21.10
CA ARG A 328 -7.88 6.00 21.45
C ARG A 328 -8.96 5.37 22.30
N VAL A 329 -9.07 5.77 23.56
CA VAL A 329 -10.03 5.19 24.52
C VAL A 329 -11.36 5.93 24.58
N SER A 330 -11.38 7.27 24.49
CA SER A 330 -12.62 8.05 24.56
C SER A 330 -12.46 9.52 24.18
N GLY A 331 -13.45 10.11 23.50
CA GLY A 331 -13.44 11.53 23.17
C GLY A 331 -12.51 11.86 22.00
N LYS A 332 -12.50 13.13 21.56
CA LYS A 332 -11.80 13.60 20.33
C LYS A 332 -10.50 14.37 20.59
N LYS A 333 -10.12 14.51 21.86
CA LYS A 333 -8.87 15.12 22.34
C LYS A 333 -8.15 14.11 23.21
N LEU A 334 -6.84 14.24 23.34
CA LEU A 334 -6.03 13.50 24.29
C LEU A 334 -6.65 13.62 25.69
N HIS A 335 -6.89 12.48 26.33
CA HIS A 335 -7.48 12.40 27.66
C HIS A 335 -6.46 11.82 28.63
N TYR A 336 -6.21 12.57 29.71
CA TYR A 336 -5.38 12.13 30.82
C TYR A 336 -6.28 11.50 31.88
N TYR A 337 -6.06 10.22 32.17
CA TYR A 337 -6.82 9.50 33.18
C TYR A 337 -6.12 9.59 34.54
N LYS A 338 -6.91 9.53 35.61
CA LYS A 338 -6.41 9.30 36.97
C LYS A 338 -6.29 7.79 37.19
N GLU A 339 -5.20 7.36 37.81
CA GLU A 339 -4.97 5.93 38.11
C GLU A 339 -6.01 5.37 39.08
N THR A 340 -6.48 6.18 40.03
CA THR A 340 -7.52 5.82 40.99
C THR A 340 -8.65 6.83 41.00
N ILE A 341 -9.84 6.37 41.39
CA ILE A 341 -11.02 7.21 41.55
C ILE A 341 -11.74 6.88 42.85
N GLN A 342 -12.39 7.89 43.43
CA GLN A 342 -13.38 7.72 44.49
C GLN A 342 -14.76 7.67 43.85
N PHE A 343 -15.56 6.69 44.21
CA PHE A 343 -16.93 6.56 43.69
C PHE A 343 -17.88 7.54 44.40
N GLU A 344 -18.93 7.97 43.71
CA GLU A 344 -19.87 8.98 44.20
C GLU A 344 -20.82 8.36 45.23
N PHE A 345 -21.12 9.12 46.29
CA PHE A 345 -22.09 8.70 47.29
C PHE A 345 -23.51 8.72 46.72
N GLY A 346 -24.30 7.69 47.01
CA GLY A 346 -25.69 7.59 46.57
C GLY A 346 -25.90 7.02 45.16
N GLY A 347 -24.86 6.47 44.53
CA GLY A 347 -25.01 5.68 43.30
C GLY A 347 -25.70 4.34 43.52
N GLU A 348 -26.35 3.82 42.49
CA GLU A 348 -26.99 2.49 42.51
C GLU A 348 -25.96 1.43 42.10
N TRP A 349 -25.84 0.38 42.92
CA TRP A 349 -24.92 -0.74 42.68
C TRP A 349 -25.69 -2.00 42.30
N ILE A 350 -25.41 -2.54 41.11
CA ILE A 350 -26.09 -3.71 40.56
C ILE A 350 -25.07 -4.81 40.31
N GLU A 351 -25.15 -5.92 41.05
CA GLU A 351 -24.35 -7.12 40.82
C GLU A 351 -25.21 -8.18 40.11
N ASP A 352 -24.88 -8.50 38.86
CA ASP A 352 -25.52 -9.58 38.11
C ASP A 352 -24.59 -10.80 38.10
N ILE A 353 -25.07 -11.92 38.64
CA ILE A 353 -24.29 -13.15 38.81
C ILE A 353 -24.21 -13.99 37.52
N ARG A 354 -24.96 -13.64 36.47
CA ARG A 354 -24.93 -14.37 35.21
C ARG A 354 -23.60 -14.14 34.50
N ARG A 355 -23.09 -15.21 33.87
CA ARG A 355 -21.85 -15.14 33.06
C ARG A 355 -22.02 -14.32 31.79
N GLN A 356 -23.23 -14.31 31.25
CA GLN A 356 -23.60 -13.60 30.03
C GLN A 356 -24.90 -12.83 30.28
N TYR A 357 -24.87 -11.52 30.09
CA TYR A 357 -26.06 -10.68 30.20
C TYR A 357 -25.90 -9.36 29.44
N THR A 358 -27.04 -8.74 29.14
CA THR A 358 -27.11 -7.38 28.62
C THR A 358 -27.88 -6.52 29.61
N TRP A 359 -27.25 -5.46 30.08
CA TRP A 359 -27.91 -4.39 30.82
C TRP A 359 -28.23 -3.23 29.88
N SER A 360 -29.41 -2.62 30.00
CA SER A 360 -29.78 -1.43 29.23
C SER A 360 -30.74 -0.53 29.99
N ASN A 361 -30.75 0.76 29.68
CA ASN A 361 -31.65 1.74 30.29
C ASN A 361 -33.00 1.90 29.58
N LYS A 362 -33.40 0.99 28.66
CA LYS A 362 -34.62 1.13 27.84
C LYS A 362 -35.90 1.38 28.65
N ASN A 363 -35.98 0.76 29.83
CA ASN A 363 -37.17 0.74 30.68
C ASN A 363 -36.96 1.52 31.98
N LEU A 364 -35.94 2.36 32.05
CA LEU A 364 -35.59 3.14 33.23
C LEU A 364 -36.02 4.60 33.06
N SER A 365 -36.68 5.14 34.09
CA SER A 365 -36.96 6.58 34.19
C SER A 365 -35.64 7.36 34.29
N LYS A 366 -35.66 8.66 33.92
CA LYS A 366 -34.50 9.54 34.10
C LYS A 366 -34.00 9.48 35.55
N ARG A 367 -32.70 9.20 35.73
CA ARG A 367 -32.06 9.12 37.05
C ARG A 367 -31.04 10.24 37.21
N THR A 368 -30.90 10.70 38.45
CA THR A 368 -29.94 11.74 38.85
C THR A 368 -28.67 11.15 39.47
N SER A 369 -28.66 9.87 39.81
CA SER A 369 -27.52 9.15 40.41
C SER A 369 -26.81 8.25 39.40
N PRO A 370 -25.49 8.04 39.54
CA PRO A 370 -24.75 7.09 38.70
C PRO A 370 -25.17 5.64 39.00
N ILE A 371 -24.98 4.78 38.01
CA ILE A 371 -25.17 3.32 38.11
C ILE A 371 -23.81 2.64 38.00
N TYR A 372 -23.54 1.71 38.91
CA TYR A 372 -22.34 0.90 38.97
C TYR A 372 -22.71 -0.57 38.75
N LEU A 373 -22.38 -1.10 37.56
CA LEU A 373 -22.55 -2.52 37.28
C LEU A 373 -21.33 -3.28 37.78
N MET A 374 -21.54 -4.23 38.68
CA MET A 374 -20.50 -5.03 39.31
C MET A 374 -20.42 -6.42 38.70
N ILE A 375 -19.22 -6.80 38.29
CA ILE A 375 -18.90 -8.10 37.71
C ILE A 375 -17.89 -8.79 38.62
N ARG A 376 -18.30 -9.89 39.23
CA ARG A 376 -17.52 -10.59 40.25
C ARG A 376 -16.36 -11.41 39.66
N LEU A 377 -15.20 -11.33 40.30
CA LEU A 377 -14.00 -12.09 39.94
C LEU A 377 -13.99 -13.42 40.70
N ASN A 378 -14.44 -14.51 40.07
CA ASN A 378 -14.57 -15.85 40.67
C ASN A 378 -13.51 -16.86 40.19
N GLY A 379 -12.44 -16.42 39.53
CA GLY A 379 -11.30 -17.26 39.09
C GLY A 379 -11.54 -18.12 37.84
N GLN A 380 -12.79 -18.49 37.52
CA GLN A 380 -13.19 -19.21 36.30
C GLN A 380 -14.60 -18.77 35.86
N PRO A 381 -14.88 -18.56 34.55
CA PRO A 381 -13.96 -18.55 33.40
C PRO A 381 -12.90 -17.43 33.43
N SER A 382 -11.83 -17.57 32.64
CA SER A 382 -10.68 -16.64 32.66
C SER A 382 -10.78 -15.45 31.71
N GLN A 383 -11.67 -15.45 30.72
CA GLN A 383 -11.81 -14.35 29.76
C GLN A 383 -13.10 -13.59 29.99
N LEU A 384 -13.01 -12.27 30.08
CA LEU A 384 -14.14 -11.35 30.21
C LEU A 384 -14.13 -10.36 29.06
N THR A 385 -15.23 -10.28 28.31
CA THR A 385 -15.47 -9.21 27.35
C THR A 385 -16.61 -8.32 27.83
N ILE A 386 -16.40 -7.01 27.80
CA ILE A 386 -17.46 -6.02 28.03
C ILE A 386 -17.56 -5.14 26.79
N ASP A 387 -18.73 -5.15 26.15
CA ASP A 387 -19.04 -4.36 24.95
C ASP A 387 -20.17 -3.38 25.24
N THR A 388 -19.89 -2.10 25.08
CA THR A 388 -20.81 -1.00 25.43
C THR A 388 -21.23 -0.23 24.19
N ILE A 389 -22.49 0.22 24.18
CA ILE A 389 -23.06 1.07 23.13
C ILE A 389 -23.58 2.35 23.77
N ASN A 390 -23.23 3.50 23.18
CA ASN A 390 -23.58 4.87 23.58
C ASN A 390 -23.08 5.30 24.97
N LEU A 391 -22.13 4.59 25.57
CA LEU A 391 -21.51 5.00 26.84
C LEU A 391 -20.50 6.13 26.57
N GLU A 392 -20.81 7.37 26.93
CA GLU A 392 -20.02 8.57 26.59
C GLU A 392 -18.90 8.83 27.60
N SER A 393 -19.13 8.51 28.88
CA SER A 393 -18.19 8.61 29.98
C SER A 393 -16.76 8.25 29.59
N LYS A 394 -15.82 9.17 29.84
CA LYS A 394 -14.41 8.95 29.49
C LYS A 394 -13.80 7.84 30.34
N ASP A 395 -13.84 8.00 31.66
CA ASP A 395 -13.42 6.98 32.61
C ASP A 395 -14.63 6.15 33.03
N TRP A 396 -14.71 4.92 32.54
CA TRP A 396 -15.93 4.10 32.66
C TRP A 396 -15.69 2.70 33.23
N LEU A 397 -14.45 2.21 33.20
CA LEU A 397 -14.12 0.86 33.65
C LEU A 397 -13.13 0.91 34.81
N PHE A 398 -13.45 0.19 35.89
CA PHE A 398 -12.67 0.16 37.11
C PHE A 398 -12.55 -1.25 37.67
N ILE A 399 -11.58 -1.45 38.56
CA ILE A 399 -11.45 -2.64 39.40
C ILE A 399 -11.38 -2.22 40.86
N CYS A 400 -12.03 -2.96 41.75
CA CYS A 400 -12.11 -2.60 43.16
C CYS A 400 -12.26 -3.79 44.10
N THR A 401 -12.09 -3.50 45.38
CA THR A 401 -12.33 -4.42 46.49
C THR A 401 -13.64 -4.04 47.18
N ALA A 402 -14.70 -4.78 46.86
CA ALA A 402 -15.99 -4.63 47.51
C ALA A 402 -15.89 -5.07 48.97
N SER A 403 -15.89 -4.10 49.89
CA SER A 403 -15.62 -4.30 51.33
C SER A 403 -16.70 -3.69 52.22
N SER A 404 -17.59 -2.85 51.68
CA SER A 404 -18.66 -2.21 52.42
C SER A 404 -20.03 -2.60 51.86
N ILE A 405 -21.06 -2.53 52.70
CA ILE A 405 -22.44 -2.90 52.36
C ILE A 405 -23.31 -1.66 52.52
N GLN A 406 -24.11 -1.36 51.50
CA GLN A 406 -25.10 -0.27 51.53
C GLN A 406 -26.41 -0.79 50.96
N ASN A 407 -27.51 -0.66 51.71
CA ASN A 407 -28.86 -1.05 51.30
C ASN A 407 -28.93 -2.45 50.65
N GLN A 408 -28.27 -3.44 51.26
CA GLN A 408 -28.19 -4.85 50.83
C GLN A 408 -27.24 -5.18 49.66
N SER A 409 -26.66 -4.18 48.99
CA SER A 409 -25.64 -4.38 47.95
C SER A 409 -24.23 -4.21 48.52
N ARG A 410 -23.28 -5.02 48.04
CA ARG A 410 -21.85 -4.77 48.24
C ARG A 410 -21.45 -3.57 47.39
N ILE A 411 -20.65 -2.66 47.93
CA ILE A 411 -20.20 -1.46 47.23
C ILE A 411 -18.69 -1.30 47.32
N CYS A 412 -18.16 -0.50 46.40
CA CYS A 412 -16.77 -0.05 46.42
C CYS A 412 -16.73 1.46 46.72
N ASN A 413 -15.86 1.87 47.65
CA ASN A 413 -15.64 3.29 47.94
C ASN A 413 -14.70 3.92 46.91
N TRP A 414 -13.74 3.14 46.43
CA TRP A 414 -12.74 3.56 45.45
C TRP A 414 -12.35 2.40 44.53
N GLY A 415 -11.68 2.70 43.42
CA GLY A 415 -11.16 1.68 42.51
C GLY A 415 -10.02 2.18 41.63
N TRP A 416 -9.27 1.23 41.06
CA TRP A 416 -8.26 1.50 40.04
C TRP A 416 -8.92 1.63 38.67
N ASN A 417 -8.50 2.62 37.89
CA ASN A 417 -9.04 2.89 36.56
C ASN A 417 -8.42 1.96 35.52
N LEU A 418 -9.26 1.18 34.84
CA LEU A 418 -8.88 0.26 33.76
C LEU A 418 -9.27 0.78 32.37
N THR A 419 -9.75 2.02 32.27
CA THR A 419 -10.18 2.62 30.99
C THR A 419 -9.04 2.63 29.96
N ASN A 420 -7.78 2.73 30.40
CA ASN A 420 -6.60 2.63 29.54
C ASN A 420 -6.41 1.26 28.89
N ARG A 421 -7.14 0.20 29.29
CA ARG A 421 -7.14 -1.12 28.64
C ARG A 421 -8.26 -1.29 27.62
N THR A 422 -9.13 -0.30 27.49
CA THR A 422 -10.31 -0.34 26.61
C THR A 422 -9.95 0.15 25.21
N ARG A 423 -10.79 -0.15 24.21
CA ARG A 423 -10.65 0.34 22.84
C ARG A 423 -11.99 0.75 22.26
N LEU A 424 -11.97 1.69 21.32
CA LEU A 424 -13.11 1.96 20.46
C LEU A 424 -13.26 0.85 19.42
N LEU A 425 -14.50 0.51 19.08
CA LEU A 425 -14.83 -0.42 18.01
C LEU A 425 -15.76 0.29 17.01
N PRO A 426 -15.61 0.07 15.69
CA PRO A 426 -16.53 0.66 14.73
C PRO A 426 -17.95 0.12 14.91
N ASP A 427 -18.93 0.98 14.65
CA ASP A 427 -20.35 0.64 14.61
C ASP A 427 -20.94 1.15 13.28
N PRO A 428 -21.56 0.30 12.45
CA PRO A 428 -22.15 0.71 11.17
C PRO A 428 -23.26 1.77 11.32
N LEU A 429 -23.89 1.87 12.49
CA LEU A 429 -24.89 2.91 12.79
C LEU A 429 -24.24 4.18 13.39
N HIS A 430 -22.91 4.30 13.34
CA HIS A 430 -22.13 5.43 13.85
C HIS A 430 -22.35 5.75 15.34
N ARG A 431 -22.73 4.73 16.12
CA ARG A 431 -22.86 4.83 17.59
C ARG A 431 -21.49 4.72 18.26
N LEU A 432 -21.34 5.35 19.43
CA LEU A 432 -20.14 5.19 20.23
C LEU A 432 -20.11 3.77 20.80
N ARG A 433 -19.15 2.96 20.38
CA ARG A 433 -18.97 1.59 20.88
C ARG A 433 -17.61 1.44 21.53
N LYS A 434 -17.58 1.06 22.80
CA LYS A 434 -16.34 0.81 23.56
C LYS A 434 -16.32 -0.63 24.00
N VAL A 435 -15.17 -1.28 23.83
CA VAL A 435 -15.00 -2.69 24.19
C VAL A 435 -13.72 -2.90 24.98
N VAL A 436 -13.74 -3.90 25.84
CA VAL A 436 -12.56 -4.38 26.56
C VAL A 436 -12.58 -5.90 26.55
N ASP A 437 -11.41 -6.49 26.32
CA ASP A 437 -11.17 -7.93 26.41
C ASP A 437 -10.13 -8.12 27.53
N LEU A 438 -10.49 -8.81 28.62
CA LEU A 438 -9.65 -8.99 29.80
C LEU A 438 -9.38 -10.47 30.07
N ASN A 439 -8.10 -10.83 30.22
CA ASN A 439 -7.70 -12.08 30.83
C ASN A 439 -7.62 -11.91 32.34
N LEU A 440 -8.60 -12.44 33.06
CA LEU A 440 -8.72 -12.32 34.52
C LEU A 440 -7.54 -12.96 35.27
N GLN A 441 -6.79 -13.90 34.66
CA GLN A 441 -5.60 -14.49 35.26
C GLN A 441 -4.37 -13.55 35.20
N GLU A 442 -4.35 -12.60 34.27
CA GLU A 442 -3.29 -11.60 34.13
C GLU A 442 -3.53 -10.34 34.98
N ILE A 443 -4.70 -10.24 35.61
CA ILE A 443 -5.06 -9.11 36.46
C ILE A 443 -4.40 -9.26 37.84
N LYS A 444 -3.30 -8.53 38.04
CA LYS A 444 -2.55 -8.51 39.30
C LYS A 444 -2.87 -7.25 40.12
N TYR A 445 -4.05 -7.18 40.73
CA TYR A 445 -4.38 -6.16 41.73
C TYR A 445 -4.65 -6.85 43.08
N PRO A 446 -4.04 -6.37 44.18
CA PRO A 446 -4.22 -6.98 45.49
C PRO A 446 -5.69 -6.89 45.93
N ASP A 447 -6.22 -8.00 46.44
CA ASP A 447 -7.56 -8.12 47.03
C ASP A 447 -8.72 -7.67 46.12
N ALA A 448 -8.51 -7.61 44.80
CA ALA A 448 -9.55 -7.20 43.87
C ALA A 448 -10.67 -8.25 43.78
N THR A 449 -11.92 -7.82 43.98
CA THR A 449 -13.08 -8.72 43.99
C THR A 449 -14.02 -8.48 42.82
N HIS A 450 -14.08 -7.26 42.27
CA HIS A 450 -15.03 -6.90 41.22
C HIS A 450 -14.42 -5.97 40.17
N ILE A 451 -14.89 -6.14 38.93
CA ILE A 451 -14.80 -5.14 37.88
C ILE A 451 -16.08 -4.31 37.91
N VAL A 452 -15.95 -2.99 37.78
CA VAL A 452 -17.06 -2.04 37.87
C VAL A 452 -17.15 -1.24 36.58
N VAL A 453 -18.33 -1.27 35.97
CA VAL A 453 -18.70 -0.37 34.87
C VAL A 453 -19.50 0.79 35.44
N ARG A 454 -18.98 2.00 35.31
CA ARG A 454 -19.66 3.24 35.74
C ARG A 454 -20.46 3.83 34.58
N ILE A 455 -21.72 4.14 34.86
CA ILE A 455 -22.64 4.82 33.95
C ILE A 455 -23.12 6.08 34.66
N THR A 456 -22.78 7.25 34.10
CA THR A 456 -23.12 8.54 34.70
C THR A 456 -24.54 8.98 34.33
N PRO A 457 -25.14 9.92 35.07
CA PRO A 457 -26.44 10.48 34.71
C PRO A 457 -26.51 11.01 33.27
N ASP A 458 -25.44 11.66 32.79
CA ASP A 458 -25.35 12.17 31.41
C ASP A 458 -25.41 11.03 30.37
N ASP A 459 -24.80 9.87 30.68
CA ASP A 459 -24.89 8.70 29.80
C ASP A 459 -26.34 8.19 29.70
N LEU A 460 -27.10 8.27 30.79
CA LEU A 460 -28.49 7.80 30.87
C LEU A 460 -29.47 8.65 30.07
N GLU A 461 -29.06 9.81 29.56
CA GLU A 461 -29.86 10.59 28.61
C GLU A 461 -30.02 9.89 27.25
N LYS A 462 -29.09 8.99 26.91
CA LYS A 462 -29.10 8.19 25.68
C LYS A 462 -29.44 6.74 25.98
N TYR A 463 -29.84 5.99 24.96
CA TYR A 463 -29.99 4.55 25.08
C TYR A 463 -28.62 3.89 25.21
N VAL A 464 -28.24 3.49 26.43
CA VAL A 464 -26.99 2.81 26.76
C VAL A 464 -27.23 1.32 26.91
N SER A 465 -26.31 0.53 26.36
CA SER A 465 -26.30 -0.93 26.52
C SER A 465 -24.91 -1.37 26.96
N VAL A 466 -24.84 -2.25 27.95
CA VAL A 466 -23.62 -2.89 28.42
C VAL A 466 -23.81 -4.40 28.30
N ASN A 467 -23.01 -5.03 27.44
CA ASN A 467 -23.02 -6.47 27.22
C ASN A 467 -21.80 -7.09 27.90
N VAL A 468 -22.04 -8.12 28.70
CA VAL A 468 -21.01 -8.82 29.47
C VAL A 468 -20.98 -10.27 29.01
N ASP A 469 -19.79 -10.78 28.63
CA ASP A 469 -19.57 -12.17 28.23
C ASP A 469 -18.32 -12.72 28.94
N LEU A 470 -18.54 -13.62 29.91
CA LEU A 470 -17.50 -14.33 30.65
C LEU A 470 -17.39 -15.78 30.14
N TYR A 471 -16.23 -16.15 29.58
CA TYR A 471 -16.05 -17.41 28.85
C TYR A 471 -14.63 -18.01 28.97
N SER A 472 -14.49 -19.26 28.55
CA SER A 472 -13.19 -19.95 28.41
C SER A 472 -12.70 -19.83 26.96
N TYR A 473 -11.43 -19.49 26.76
CA TYR A 473 -10.86 -19.24 25.43
C TYR A 473 -11.04 -20.42 24.47
N ASP A 474 -10.79 -21.65 24.93
CA ASP A 474 -10.86 -22.86 24.10
C ASP A 474 -12.27 -23.15 23.56
N ALA A 475 -13.32 -22.74 24.28
CA ALA A 475 -14.70 -22.89 23.83
C ALA A 475 -15.04 -21.95 22.65
N ARG A 476 -14.25 -20.88 22.46
CA ARG A 476 -14.42 -19.84 21.44
C ARG A 476 -13.55 -20.02 20.19
N LEU A 477 -12.80 -21.11 20.10
CA LEU A 477 -11.99 -21.41 18.93
C LEU A 477 -12.85 -21.94 17.77
N VAL A 478 -12.64 -21.36 16.58
CA VAL A 478 -13.24 -21.75 15.32
C VAL A 478 -12.19 -22.49 14.49
N PRO A 479 -12.46 -23.72 14.01
CA PRO A 479 -11.52 -24.45 13.17
C PRO A 479 -11.38 -23.78 11.79
N VAL A 480 -10.15 -23.76 11.27
CA VAL A 480 -9.83 -23.21 9.94
C VAL A 480 -9.60 -24.37 8.98
N LYS A 481 -10.29 -24.36 7.84
CA LYS A 481 -10.12 -25.40 6.80
C LYS A 481 -8.95 -25.05 5.88
N SER A 482 -7.94 -25.93 5.80
CA SER A 482 -6.89 -25.88 4.77
C SER A 482 -7.37 -26.55 3.47
N SER A 483 -7.01 -25.95 2.34
CA SER A 483 -7.29 -26.47 1.00
C SER A 483 -6.23 -27.53 0.61
N VAL A 484 -6.55 -28.81 0.83
CA VAL A 484 -5.77 -29.92 0.25
C VAL A 484 -6.03 -29.99 -1.28
N PRO A 485 -5.10 -30.56 -2.10
CA PRO A 485 -5.11 -30.47 -3.56
C PRO A 485 -6.44 -30.89 -4.21
N LEU A 486 -6.69 -30.28 -5.38
CA LEU A 486 -7.92 -30.33 -6.21
C LEU A 486 -8.73 -31.65 -6.21
N LEU A 487 -8.07 -32.81 -6.11
CA LEU A 487 -8.69 -34.13 -6.23
C LEU A 487 -9.57 -34.55 -5.03
N ASN A 488 -9.32 -34.03 -3.82
CA ASN A 488 -10.05 -34.43 -2.60
C ASN A 488 -11.15 -33.44 -2.18
N SER A 489 -11.39 -32.37 -2.94
CA SER A 489 -12.31 -31.29 -2.57
C SER A 489 -13.80 -31.66 -2.60
N LEU A 490 -14.18 -32.74 -3.29
CA LEU A 490 -15.58 -33.14 -3.52
C LEU A 490 -16.26 -33.90 -2.36
N LEU A 491 -15.51 -34.39 -1.35
CA LEU A 491 -16.07 -35.27 -0.30
C LEU A 491 -16.00 -34.72 1.14
N ILE A 492 -15.51 -33.49 1.36
CA ILE A 492 -15.29 -32.96 2.71
C ILE A 492 -16.45 -32.05 3.14
N ARG A 493 -17.22 -32.48 4.15
CA ARG A 493 -18.27 -31.66 4.79
C ARG A 493 -17.67 -30.40 5.42
N PRO A 494 -18.31 -29.22 5.29
CA PRO A 494 -17.83 -27.99 5.92
C PRO A 494 -17.81 -28.15 7.45
N GLN A 495 -16.67 -27.85 8.10
CA GLN A 495 -16.62 -27.73 9.56
C GLN A 495 -17.14 -26.34 9.93
N VAL A 496 -18.31 -26.31 10.55
CA VAL A 496 -19.06 -25.10 10.84
C VAL A 496 -19.20 -24.98 12.35
N LYS A 497 -18.86 -23.82 12.92
CA LYS A 497 -19.06 -23.53 14.34
C LYS A 497 -20.33 -22.72 14.51
N LYS A 498 -21.26 -23.17 15.36
CA LYS A 498 -22.43 -22.40 15.77
C LYS A 498 -22.11 -21.62 17.05
N SER A 499 -22.60 -20.38 17.13
CA SER A 499 -22.59 -19.58 18.36
C SER A 499 -23.96 -19.59 19.03
N ASP A 500 -23.97 -19.33 20.33
CA ASP A 500 -25.20 -19.14 21.11
C ASP A 500 -25.46 -17.64 21.34
N ILE A 501 -26.70 -17.32 21.73
CA ILE A 501 -27.10 -15.96 22.09
C ILE A 501 -26.32 -15.52 23.35
N GLY A 502 -25.89 -14.26 23.39
CA GLY A 502 -25.06 -13.69 24.45
C GLY A 502 -23.56 -13.82 24.20
N HIS A 503 -23.12 -14.61 23.21
CA HIS A 503 -21.71 -14.72 22.84
C HIS A 503 -21.24 -13.48 22.08
N ILE A 504 -20.17 -12.84 22.56
CA ILE A 504 -19.59 -11.65 21.93
C ILE A 504 -18.33 -11.99 21.13
N ARG A 505 -17.52 -12.97 21.60
CA ARG A 505 -16.18 -13.26 21.05
C ARG A 505 -16.01 -14.66 20.50
N TYR A 506 -15.39 -14.74 19.32
CA TYR A 506 -14.84 -15.96 18.74
C TYR A 506 -13.46 -15.68 18.13
N TYR A 507 -12.64 -16.72 18.03
CA TYR A 507 -11.27 -16.63 17.50
C TYR A 507 -10.99 -17.74 16.50
N ALA A 508 -10.19 -17.45 15.48
CA ALA A 508 -9.60 -18.48 14.62
C ALA A 508 -8.10 -18.23 14.51
N VAL A 509 -7.29 -19.27 14.69
CA VAL A 509 -5.83 -19.21 14.55
C VAL A 509 -5.48 -19.74 13.17
N LEU A 510 -4.72 -18.95 12.41
CA LEU A 510 -4.34 -19.30 11.04
C LEU A 510 -2.98 -20.00 11.05
N ASP A 511 -2.81 -21.02 10.22
CA ASP A 511 -1.50 -21.62 9.98
C ASP A 511 -0.64 -20.69 9.12
N ASP A 512 0.69 -20.78 9.25
CA ASP A 512 1.66 -19.93 8.55
C ASP A 512 1.63 -20.12 7.02
N SER A 513 1.01 -21.20 6.54
CA SER A 513 0.84 -21.53 5.12
C SER A 513 -0.30 -20.76 4.42
N ILE A 514 -1.19 -20.10 5.19
CA ILE A 514 -2.42 -19.51 4.67
C ILE A 514 -2.23 -18.01 4.40
N ASP A 515 -2.14 -17.63 3.13
CA ASP A 515 -2.02 -16.21 2.72
C ASP A 515 -3.38 -15.50 2.54
N VAL A 516 -4.43 -16.27 2.22
CA VAL A 516 -5.76 -15.75 1.90
C VAL A 516 -6.80 -16.54 2.68
N ILE A 517 -7.71 -15.83 3.31
CA ILE A 517 -8.81 -16.41 4.07
C ILE A 517 -10.15 -15.88 3.58
N THR A 518 -11.13 -16.75 3.67
CA THR A 518 -12.51 -16.44 3.34
C THR A 518 -13.37 -16.71 4.56
N VAL A 519 -14.14 -15.71 4.96
CA VAL A 519 -15.00 -15.75 6.14
C VAL A 519 -16.45 -15.60 5.72
N GLU A 520 -17.28 -16.51 6.20
CA GLU A 520 -18.73 -16.48 6.05
C GLU A 520 -19.37 -16.49 7.44
N LEU A 521 -20.23 -15.49 7.68
CA LEU A 521 -20.97 -15.31 8.92
C LEU A 521 -22.45 -15.19 8.59
N LYS A 522 -23.22 -16.24 8.90
CA LYS A 522 -24.67 -16.25 8.68
C LYS A 522 -25.41 -16.16 10.01
N PRO A 523 -26.26 -15.15 10.23
CA PRO A 523 -27.14 -15.12 11.40
C PRO A 523 -28.10 -16.31 11.34
N SER A 524 -28.32 -16.97 12.47
CA SER A 524 -29.23 -18.12 12.57
C SER A 524 -30.53 -17.74 13.30
N GLU A 525 -30.42 -17.19 14.51
CA GLU A 525 -31.56 -16.70 15.28
C GLU A 525 -31.22 -15.33 15.85
N CYS A 526 -32.09 -14.33 15.64
CA CYS A 526 -31.87 -12.96 16.09
C CYS A 526 -33.13 -12.41 16.76
N THR A 527 -32.97 -11.83 17.94
CA THR A 527 -34.07 -11.14 18.65
C THR A 527 -34.33 -9.73 18.11
N ASN A 528 -33.35 -9.13 17.43
CA ASN A 528 -33.47 -7.82 16.78
C ASN A 528 -33.09 -7.96 15.29
N PRO A 529 -33.91 -7.45 14.35
CA PRO A 529 -33.59 -7.51 12.92
C PRO A 529 -32.31 -6.77 12.57
N LYS A 530 -32.02 -5.64 13.24
CA LYS A 530 -30.78 -4.87 13.01
C LYS A 530 -29.66 -5.45 13.85
N HIS A 531 -28.68 -6.04 13.18
CA HIS A 531 -27.52 -6.67 13.81
C HIS A 531 -26.28 -6.50 12.94
N ASN A 532 -25.12 -6.50 13.59
CA ASN A 532 -23.84 -6.36 12.92
C ASN A 532 -22.76 -7.16 13.65
N ALA A 533 -21.96 -7.86 12.87
CA ALA A 533 -20.77 -8.55 13.34
C ALA A 533 -19.52 -7.94 12.67
N ILE A 534 -18.38 -8.08 13.33
CA ILE A 534 -17.10 -7.52 12.88
C ILE A 534 -16.07 -8.63 12.93
N VAL A 535 -15.27 -8.75 11.88
CA VAL A 535 -14.15 -9.68 11.83
C VAL A 535 -12.87 -8.88 11.67
N GLU A 536 -11.94 -9.09 12.60
CA GLU A 536 -10.63 -8.44 12.61
C GLU A 536 -9.55 -9.47 12.30
N LEU A 537 -8.80 -9.28 11.22
CA LEU A 537 -7.60 -10.07 10.92
C LEU A 537 -6.40 -9.32 11.47
N SER A 538 -5.76 -9.90 12.48
CA SER A 538 -4.59 -9.32 13.13
C SER A 538 -3.33 -10.14 12.81
N GLU A 539 -2.27 -9.41 12.45
CA GLU A 539 -0.93 -9.93 12.16
C GLU A 539 -0.02 -9.55 13.34
N PRO A 540 0.14 -10.41 14.37
CA PRO A 540 0.72 -9.96 15.64
C PRO A 540 2.20 -9.56 15.56
N TRP A 541 2.92 -10.00 14.52
CA TRP A 541 4.30 -9.59 14.24
C TRP A 541 4.40 -8.17 13.64
N SER A 542 3.30 -7.60 13.15
CA SER A 542 3.24 -6.27 12.56
C SER A 542 2.23 -5.40 13.32
N ILE A 543 2.71 -4.75 14.37
CA ILE A 543 1.90 -3.82 15.18
C ILE A 543 1.31 -2.74 14.24
N GLY A 544 0.00 -2.51 14.32
CA GLY A 544 -0.70 -1.54 13.48
C GLY A 544 -1.25 -2.08 12.16
N VAL A 545 -0.99 -3.34 11.83
CA VAL A 545 -1.53 -4.04 10.66
C VAL A 545 -2.71 -4.90 11.10
N THR A 546 -3.91 -4.36 10.97
CA THR A 546 -5.17 -5.09 11.22
C THR A 546 -6.19 -4.69 10.17
N GLN A 547 -6.82 -5.70 9.56
CA GLN A 547 -7.92 -5.52 8.62
C GLN A 547 -9.25 -5.78 9.32
N ILE A 548 -10.28 -5.04 8.93
CA ILE A 548 -11.60 -5.11 9.56
C ILE A 548 -12.64 -5.31 8.46
N GLN A 549 -13.46 -6.35 8.61
CA GLN A 549 -14.63 -6.60 7.78
C GLN A 549 -15.92 -6.52 8.58
N PHE A 550 -16.93 -5.90 8.00
CA PHE A 550 -18.27 -5.76 8.58
C PHE A 550 -19.22 -6.77 7.96
N PHE A 551 -20.04 -7.42 8.79
CA PHE A 551 -21.15 -8.26 8.36
C PHE A 551 -22.43 -7.64 8.92
N THR A 552 -23.36 -7.28 8.05
CA THR A 552 -24.61 -6.59 8.44
C THR A 552 -25.80 -7.39 7.96
N ASP A 553 -27.00 -7.01 8.40
CA ASP A 553 -28.27 -7.61 7.97
C ASP A 553 -28.48 -7.56 6.44
N VAL A 554 -27.87 -6.59 5.76
CA VAL A 554 -27.91 -6.43 4.29
C VAL A 554 -26.69 -7.03 3.57
N ASP A 555 -25.60 -7.28 4.29
CA ASP A 555 -24.34 -7.77 3.74
C ASP A 555 -23.76 -8.89 4.62
N THR A 556 -24.34 -10.09 4.48
CA THR A 556 -23.86 -11.34 5.08
C THR A 556 -23.03 -12.17 4.09
N GLY A 557 -22.54 -11.53 3.01
CA GLY A 557 -21.84 -12.20 1.93
C GLY A 557 -20.51 -12.81 2.38
N LEU A 558 -19.96 -13.65 1.51
CA LEU A 558 -18.62 -14.22 1.68
C LEU A 558 -17.57 -13.12 1.56
N LYS A 559 -16.73 -12.92 2.59
CA LYS A 559 -15.70 -11.87 2.59
C LYS A 559 -14.30 -12.47 2.57
N THR A 560 -13.43 -11.90 1.74
CA THR A 560 -12.03 -12.35 1.61
C THR A 560 -11.12 -11.38 2.35
N MET A 561 -10.20 -11.89 3.15
CA MET A 561 -9.14 -11.10 3.81
C MET A 561 -7.78 -11.71 3.45
N LYS A 562 -6.75 -10.89 3.31
CA LYS A 562 -5.43 -11.33 2.81
C LYS A 562 -4.35 -10.92 3.80
N ILE A 563 -3.45 -11.82 4.19
CA ILE A 563 -2.29 -11.45 5.01
C ILE A 563 -1.44 -10.43 4.24
N GLN A 564 -1.06 -9.34 4.90
CA GLN A 564 -0.43 -8.17 4.26
C GLN A 564 1.09 -8.11 4.48
N THR A 565 1.59 -8.76 5.54
CA THR A 565 3.00 -8.74 5.91
C THR A 565 3.51 -10.15 6.16
N LYS A 566 4.80 -10.36 5.90
CA LYS A 566 5.44 -11.66 6.10
C LYS A 566 5.95 -11.79 7.53
N SER A 567 5.58 -12.87 8.23
CA SER A 567 6.12 -13.16 9.55
C SER A 567 7.62 -13.41 9.49
N LYS A 568 8.38 -12.83 10.42
CA LYS A 568 9.82 -13.10 10.62
C LYS A 568 10.07 -14.26 11.59
N HIS A 569 9.05 -14.72 12.32
CA HIS A 569 9.16 -15.69 13.40
C HIS A 569 8.12 -16.80 13.27
N SER A 570 8.57 -18.05 13.28
CA SER A 570 7.74 -19.27 13.11
C SER A 570 6.79 -19.58 14.28
N ASN A 571 6.82 -18.79 15.35
CA ASN A 571 6.08 -19.08 16.59
C ASN A 571 4.85 -18.19 16.77
N VAL A 572 4.56 -17.30 15.82
CA VAL A 572 3.47 -16.33 15.92
C VAL A 572 2.59 -16.42 14.69
N SER A 573 1.41 -16.98 14.87
CA SER A 573 0.38 -17.15 13.85
C SER A 573 -0.54 -15.93 13.74
N ALA A 574 -1.03 -15.64 12.53
CA ALA A 574 -2.11 -14.68 12.35
C ALA A 574 -3.39 -15.18 13.03
N LYS A 575 -4.22 -14.24 13.50
CA LYS A 575 -5.47 -14.59 14.18
C LYS A 575 -6.63 -13.72 13.72
N LEU A 576 -7.78 -14.38 13.56
CA LEU A 576 -9.07 -13.75 13.41
C LEU A 576 -9.70 -13.52 14.78
N ARG A 577 -10.18 -12.31 15.03
CA ARG A 577 -11.03 -11.97 16.17
C ARG A 577 -12.40 -11.54 15.66
N LEU A 578 -13.41 -12.30 16.03
CA LEU A 578 -14.80 -12.06 15.65
C LEU A 578 -15.52 -11.36 16.81
N THR A 579 -16.23 -10.29 16.50
CA THR A 579 -17.18 -9.59 17.39
C THR A 579 -18.58 -9.87 16.89
N LEU A 580 -19.36 -10.64 17.64
CA LEU A 580 -20.74 -10.96 17.30
C LEU A 580 -21.71 -10.00 17.99
N TYR A 581 -22.91 -9.85 17.43
CA TYR A 581 -23.99 -9.13 18.10
C TYR A 581 -24.63 -10.04 19.15
N PRO A 582 -24.63 -9.69 20.45
CA PRO A 582 -25.03 -10.60 21.52
C PRO A 582 -26.50 -11.01 21.46
N ALA A 583 -27.36 -10.26 20.75
CA ALA A 583 -28.78 -10.60 20.60
C ALA A 583 -29.05 -11.63 19.46
N CYS A 584 -28.00 -12.16 18.84
CA CYS A 584 -28.05 -13.10 17.72
C CYS A 584 -27.15 -14.32 17.94
N SER A 585 -27.52 -15.45 17.36
CA SER A 585 -26.67 -16.62 17.12
C SER A 585 -26.18 -16.63 15.68
N TYR A 586 -24.98 -17.17 15.45
CA TYR A 586 -24.32 -17.17 14.15
C TYR A 586 -23.79 -18.55 13.78
N THR A 587 -23.84 -18.83 12.49
CA THR A 587 -23.13 -19.92 11.84
C THR A 587 -21.84 -19.35 11.26
N ILE A 588 -20.69 -19.77 11.80
CA ILE A 588 -19.35 -19.26 11.49
C ILE A 588 -18.61 -20.30 10.66
N ASN A 589 -18.12 -19.88 9.51
CA ASN A 589 -17.34 -20.70 8.59
C ASN A 589 -16.10 -19.93 8.12
N VAL A 590 -14.92 -20.48 8.39
CA VAL A 590 -13.62 -19.89 8.04
C VAL A 590 -12.84 -20.91 7.22
N GLN A 591 -12.44 -20.51 6.02
CA GLN A 591 -11.76 -21.39 5.06
C GLN A 591 -10.58 -20.66 4.43
N GLU A 592 -9.55 -21.40 4.03
CA GLU A 592 -8.52 -20.90 3.13
C GLU A 592 -9.17 -20.47 1.80
N GLY A 593 -8.85 -19.25 1.36
CA GLY A 593 -9.42 -18.66 0.17
C GLY A 593 -8.76 -19.21 -1.09
N VAL A 594 -9.49 -20.02 -1.84
CA VAL A 594 -9.10 -20.37 -3.22
C VAL A 594 -9.52 -19.22 -4.12
N ALA A 595 -8.57 -18.62 -4.84
CA ALA A 595 -8.83 -17.54 -5.79
C ALA A 595 -9.59 -18.06 -7.02
N HIS A 596 -10.87 -18.46 -6.90
CA HIS A 596 -11.69 -18.90 -8.02
C HIS A 596 -13.17 -18.53 -7.91
N GLY A 597 -13.72 -18.02 -9.01
CA GLY A 597 -15.14 -17.67 -9.15
C GLY A 597 -15.51 -17.04 -10.50
N ILE A 598 -14.55 -16.38 -11.18
CA ILE A 598 -14.80 -15.70 -12.47
C ILE A 598 -14.05 -16.36 -13.64
N ALA A 599 -12.98 -17.11 -13.38
CA ALA A 599 -12.16 -17.79 -14.40
C ALA A 599 -12.98 -18.71 -15.32
N VAL A 600 -14.01 -19.39 -14.78
CA VAL A 600 -14.87 -20.30 -15.55
C VAL A 600 -15.93 -19.56 -16.39
N ARG A 601 -16.32 -18.33 -16.04
CA ARG A 601 -17.30 -17.54 -16.80
C ARG A 601 -16.68 -16.65 -17.86
N PHE A 602 -15.40 -16.29 -17.74
CA PHE A 602 -14.71 -15.45 -18.72
C PHE A 602 -13.94 -16.23 -19.80
N LEU A 603 -13.62 -17.51 -19.57
CA LEU A 603 -13.11 -18.43 -20.60
C LEU A 603 -14.08 -18.58 -21.80
N ALA A 604 -15.37 -18.28 -21.61
CA ALA A 604 -16.36 -18.27 -22.68
C ALA A 604 -16.40 -16.94 -23.48
N ARG A 605 -15.77 -15.86 -23.00
CA ARG A 605 -15.81 -14.52 -23.64
C ARG A 605 -14.49 -14.04 -24.23
N ALA A 606 -13.37 -14.69 -23.91
CA ALA A 606 -12.04 -14.33 -24.41
C ALA A 606 -11.75 -14.80 -25.86
N ILE A 607 -12.69 -15.50 -26.52
CA ILE A 607 -12.55 -15.99 -27.91
C ILE A 607 -13.08 -14.97 -28.94
N ALA A 608 -13.51 -13.77 -28.53
CA ALA A 608 -14.02 -12.77 -29.45
C ALA A 608 -13.56 -11.36 -29.09
N PHE A 609 -12.41 -10.93 -29.62
CA PHE A 609 -12.25 -9.53 -30.02
C PHE A 609 -11.31 -9.38 -31.21
N SER A 610 -11.80 -8.56 -32.13
CA SER A 610 -11.39 -8.38 -33.52
C SER A 610 -10.23 -7.40 -33.69
N THR A 611 -9.45 -7.65 -34.75
CA THR A 611 -8.40 -6.83 -35.33
C THR A 611 -8.96 -5.77 -36.28
N THR A 612 -8.65 -4.48 -36.07
CA THR A 612 -8.65 -3.45 -37.14
C THR A 612 -7.79 -2.24 -36.73
N TRP A 613 -6.48 -2.39 -36.70
CA TRP A 613 -5.53 -1.25 -36.70
C TRP A 613 -4.24 -1.68 -37.41
N SER A 614 -4.27 -1.76 -38.74
CA SER A 614 -3.09 -2.13 -39.55
C SER A 614 -2.93 -1.37 -40.86
N ASP A 615 -4.01 -0.82 -41.43
CA ASP A 615 -3.96 -0.47 -42.86
C ASP A 615 -3.49 0.96 -43.15
N TRP A 616 -3.25 1.79 -42.12
CA TRP A 616 -2.74 3.16 -42.32
C TRP A 616 -1.25 3.33 -42.00
N LEU A 617 -0.63 2.41 -41.27
CA LEU A 617 0.72 2.62 -40.72
C LEU A 617 1.85 1.98 -41.54
N LEU A 618 1.53 1.06 -42.46
CA LEU A 618 2.52 0.19 -43.13
C LEU A 618 3.11 0.76 -44.44
N GLY A 619 2.68 1.95 -44.90
CA GLY A 619 3.09 2.48 -46.21
C GLY A 619 4.36 3.34 -46.26
N GLY A 620 4.92 3.77 -45.11
CA GLY A 620 5.84 4.93 -45.10
C GLY A 620 7.33 4.68 -44.87
N LEU A 621 7.76 3.53 -44.36
CA LEU A 621 9.13 3.37 -43.85
C LEU A 621 9.79 2.11 -44.39
N ASN A 622 10.12 2.08 -45.69
CA ASN A 622 10.85 0.93 -46.24
C ASN A 622 11.74 1.25 -47.45
N GLN A 623 12.70 2.17 -47.28
CA GLN A 623 13.95 2.13 -48.03
C GLN A 623 15.14 2.47 -47.11
N LEU A 624 16.07 1.50 -46.98
CA LEU A 624 17.43 1.58 -46.39
C LEU A 624 17.58 1.35 -44.85
N PRO A 625 17.84 0.10 -44.39
CA PRO A 625 18.13 -0.21 -42.97
C PRO A 625 19.39 0.48 -42.42
N PHE A 626 20.32 0.89 -43.28
CA PHE A 626 21.50 1.67 -42.87
C PHE A 626 21.15 3.13 -42.51
N ILE A 627 20.20 3.74 -43.23
CA ILE A 627 19.76 5.11 -42.96
C ILE A 627 18.96 5.16 -41.66
N THR A 628 18.10 4.17 -41.42
CA THR A 628 17.35 4.06 -40.16
C THR A 628 18.29 3.84 -38.97
N ALA A 629 19.35 3.03 -39.12
CA ALA A 629 20.37 2.86 -38.09
C ALA A 629 21.11 4.17 -37.75
N MET A 630 21.58 4.91 -38.77
CA MET A 630 22.25 6.19 -38.57
C MET A 630 21.33 7.23 -37.96
N PHE A 631 20.05 7.24 -38.35
CA PHE A 631 19.05 8.13 -37.77
C PHE A 631 18.84 7.83 -36.28
N VAL A 632 18.58 6.57 -35.90
CA VAL A 632 18.33 6.20 -34.50
C VAL A 632 19.56 6.45 -33.61
N LEU A 633 20.77 6.19 -34.10
CA LEU A 633 22.00 6.49 -33.36
C LEU A 633 22.26 8.00 -33.22
N SER A 634 21.88 8.80 -34.22
CA SER A 634 21.99 10.27 -34.15
C SER A 634 21.04 10.92 -33.14
N ILE A 635 19.93 10.25 -32.80
CA ILE A 635 18.95 10.72 -31.81
C ILE A 635 19.54 10.68 -30.40
N ILE A 636 20.41 9.71 -30.08
CA ILE A 636 20.96 9.49 -28.73
C ILE A 636 21.62 10.74 -28.13
N PRO A 637 22.58 11.42 -28.81
CA PRO A 637 23.20 12.63 -28.25
C PRO A 637 22.25 13.84 -28.21
N MET A 638 21.19 13.86 -29.02
CA MET A 638 20.22 14.96 -29.08
C MET A 638 19.16 14.86 -27.97
N THR A 639 18.74 13.65 -27.59
CA THR A 639 17.62 13.42 -26.67
C THR A 639 18.02 12.55 -25.47
N CYS A 640 17.89 11.23 -25.57
CA CYS A 640 18.29 10.24 -24.58
C CYS A 640 18.46 8.85 -25.22
N GLY A 641 19.28 7.99 -24.62
CA GLY A 641 19.51 6.62 -25.10
C GLY A 641 18.27 5.75 -25.00
N ALA A 642 17.47 5.96 -23.95
CA ALA A 642 16.21 5.26 -23.71
C ALA A 642 15.19 5.45 -24.86
N LEU A 643 15.09 6.64 -25.46
CA LEU A 643 14.20 6.89 -26.59
C LEU A 643 14.64 6.08 -27.83
N ALA A 644 15.94 6.10 -28.12
CA ALA A 644 16.50 5.31 -29.21
C ALA A 644 16.27 3.81 -29.02
N MET A 645 16.33 3.31 -27.78
CA MET A 645 15.98 1.92 -27.45
C MET A 645 14.51 1.60 -27.77
N LEU A 646 13.56 2.44 -27.34
CA LEU A 646 12.13 2.22 -27.64
C LEU A 646 11.83 2.28 -29.15
N ILE A 647 12.43 3.24 -29.86
CA ILE A 647 12.34 3.32 -31.33
C ILE A 647 12.92 2.06 -31.97
N SER A 648 14.05 1.56 -31.47
CA SER A 648 14.65 0.31 -31.97
C SER A 648 13.74 -0.91 -31.76
N VAL A 649 13.06 -1.03 -30.62
CA VAL A 649 12.08 -2.11 -30.38
C VAL A 649 10.92 -2.01 -31.35
N PHE A 650 10.39 -0.81 -31.57
CA PHE A 650 9.31 -0.56 -32.53
C PHE A 650 9.72 -0.93 -33.96
N LEU A 651 10.91 -0.55 -34.41
CA LEU A 651 11.42 -0.93 -35.74
C LEU A 651 11.59 -2.46 -35.87
N ARG A 652 12.03 -3.14 -34.80
CA ARG A 652 12.11 -4.61 -34.79
C ARG A 652 10.73 -5.27 -34.89
N PHE A 653 9.72 -4.70 -34.24
CA PHE A 653 8.34 -5.17 -34.36
C PHE A 653 7.87 -5.12 -35.82
N LEU A 654 8.09 -3.99 -36.50
CA LEU A 654 7.73 -3.84 -37.92
C LEU A 654 8.44 -4.84 -38.84
N ASN A 655 9.72 -5.11 -38.58
CA ASN A 655 10.47 -6.13 -39.33
C ASN A 655 9.91 -7.53 -39.09
N LEU A 656 9.53 -7.86 -37.84
CA LEU A 656 8.97 -9.15 -37.49
C LEU A 656 7.59 -9.37 -38.13
N THR A 657 6.72 -8.35 -38.12
CA THR A 657 5.40 -8.43 -38.77
C THR A 657 5.54 -8.66 -40.27
N ARG A 658 6.49 -8.00 -40.93
CA ARG A 658 6.76 -8.20 -42.36
C ARG A 658 7.27 -9.61 -42.66
N MET A 659 8.24 -10.11 -41.91
CA MET A 659 8.73 -11.50 -42.09
C MET A 659 7.61 -12.54 -41.88
N TYR A 660 6.66 -12.25 -41.00
CA TYR A 660 5.50 -13.12 -40.77
C TYR A 660 4.48 -13.02 -41.91
N GLU A 661 4.24 -11.82 -42.44
CA GLU A 661 3.42 -11.59 -43.63
C GLU A 661 4.00 -12.34 -44.84
N ASP A 662 5.30 -12.17 -45.13
CA ASP A 662 6.00 -12.87 -46.22
C ASP A 662 5.87 -14.40 -46.08
N TYR A 663 5.96 -14.92 -44.85
CA TYR A 663 5.79 -16.36 -44.56
C TYR A 663 4.35 -16.84 -44.73
N LEU A 664 3.36 -16.05 -44.31
CA LEU A 664 1.95 -16.36 -44.54
C LEU A 664 1.60 -16.33 -46.02
N GLU A 665 2.13 -15.37 -46.78
CA GLU A 665 1.97 -15.29 -48.23
C GLU A 665 2.57 -16.53 -48.90
N GLU A 666 3.80 -16.92 -48.53
CA GLU A 666 4.47 -18.12 -49.05
C GLU A 666 3.69 -19.41 -48.73
N LEU A 667 3.17 -19.54 -47.49
CA LEU A 667 2.36 -20.67 -47.04
C LEU A 667 0.99 -20.72 -47.74
N LEU A 668 0.37 -19.56 -47.98
CA LEU A 668 -0.90 -19.44 -48.67
C LEU A 668 -0.74 -19.79 -50.15
N ILE A 669 0.33 -19.32 -50.80
CA ILE A 669 0.68 -19.67 -52.19
C ILE A 669 0.95 -21.17 -52.32
N THR A 670 1.76 -21.77 -51.43
CA THR A 670 2.01 -23.23 -51.44
C THR A 670 0.74 -24.05 -51.17
N SER A 671 -0.14 -23.59 -50.28
CA SER A 671 -1.42 -24.26 -50.02
C SER A 671 -2.40 -24.18 -51.20
N LEU A 672 -2.44 -23.05 -51.90
CA LEU A 672 -3.22 -22.85 -53.13
C LEU A 672 -2.66 -23.65 -54.31
N GLN A 673 -1.35 -23.89 -54.36
CA GLN A 673 -0.74 -24.79 -55.34
C GLN A 673 -1.08 -26.27 -55.08
N HIS A 674 -1.36 -26.64 -53.83
CA HIS A 674 -1.73 -28.01 -53.47
C HIS A 674 -3.20 -28.35 -53.83
N PHE A 675 -4.08 -27.35 -53.81
CA PHE A 675 -5.45 -27.43 -54.34
C PHE A 675 -5.46 -26.93 -55.78
N ASN A 676 -5.28 -27.83 -56.76
CA ASN A 676 -5.20 -27.68 -58.24
C ASN A 676 -6.07 -26.59 -58.96
N TRP A 677 -6.10 -25.33 -58.50
CA TRP A 677 -6.96 -24.26 -59.01
C TRP A 677 -6.20 -23.24 -59.87
N MET A 678 -4.87 -23.18 -59.77
CA MET A 678 -4.01 -22.40 -60.67
C MET A 678 -2.97 -23.30 -61.36
N GLY A 679 -3.46 -24.07 -62.34
CA GLY A 679 -2.60 -24.81 -63.26
C GLY A 679 -1.94 -23.89 -64.29
N ARG A 680 -0.87 -23.18 -63.89
CA ARG A 680 0.24 -22.62 -64.69
C ARG A 680 0.77 -21.37 -64.01
N LEU A 681 1.75 -21.52 -63.11
CA LEU A 681 2.88 -20.60 -63.04
C LEU A 681 4.00 -21.25 -62.21
N ARG A 682 5.18 -21.35 -62.82
CA ARG A 682 6.51 -21.67 -62.25
C ARG A 682 6.64 -22.95 -61.40
N HIS A 683 7.34 -23.93 -61.97
CA HIS A 683 7.95 -25.05 -61.23
C HIS A 683 9.09 -24.52 -60.34
N THR A 684 8.77 -24.09 -59.13
CA THR A 684 9.77 -23.95 -58.06
C THR A 684 9.96 -25.30 -57.41
N LYS A 685 11.22 -25.75 -57.29
CA LYS A 685 11.58 -26.94 -56.51
C LYS A 685 11.23 -26.65 -55.05
N ASP A 686 10.17 -27.24 -54.53
CA ASP A 686 9.91 -27.27 -53.08
C ASP A 686 11.09 -27.95 -52.38
N ASN A 687 11.97 -27.14 -51.79
CA ASN A 687 13.12 -27.60 -51.06
C ASN A 687 12.76 -27.58 -49.56
N PRO A 688 12.49 -28.74 -48.91
CA PRO A 688 12.08 -28.77 -47.51
C PRO A 688 13.12 -28.18 -46.54
N LYS A 689 14.38 -28.02 -46.99
CA LYS A 689 15.44 -27.31 -46.26
C LYS A 689 15.23 -25.78 -46.19
N GLU A 690 14.60 -25.19 -47.20
CA GLU A 690 14.42 -23.75 -47.34
C GLU A 690 13.29 -23.25 -46.42
N HIS A 691 12.15 -23.96 -46.39
CA HIS A 691 11.08 -23.69 -45.42
C HIS A 691 11.50 -23.89 -43.95
N GLU A 692 12.35 -24.89 -43.66
CA GLU A 692 12.87 -25.11 -42.30
C GLU A 692 13.80 -23.97 -41.85
N ASP A 693 14.57 -23.40 -42.79
CA ASP A 693 15.45 -22.25 -42.58
C ASP A 693 14.67 -20.93 -42.37
N THR A 694 13.64 -20.67 -43.19
CA THR A 694 12.74 -19.51 -43.03
C THR A 694 12.02 -19.55 -41.67
N ARG A 695 11.49 -20.71 -41.28
CA ARG A 695 10.83 -20.88 -39.97
C ARG A 695 11.80 -20.62 -38.82
N GLN A 696 13.01 -21.18 -38.89
CA GLN A 696 14.04 -20.97 -37.86
C GLN A 696 14.45 -19.50 -37.76
N LYS A 697 14.54 -18.80 -38.90
CA LYS A 697 14.84 -17.36 -38.96
C LYS A 697 13.77 -16.52 -38.27
N ILE A 698 12.48 -16.83 -38.45
CA ILE A 698 11.37 -16.16 -37.76
C ILE A 698 11.44 -16.41 -36.25
N PHE A 699 11.66 -17.66 -35.81
CA PHE A 699 11.81 -17.97 -34.39
C PHE A 699 12.97 -17.21 -33.75
N ASN A 700 14.11 -17.13 -34.42
CA ASN A 700 15.27 -16.39 -33.93
C ASN A 700 14.97 -14.89 -33.78
N HIS A 701 14.27 -14.28 -34.74
CA HIS A 701 13.87 -12.87 -34.65
C HIS A 701 12.79 -12.62 -33.58
N LEU A 702 11.85 -13.55 -33.40
CA LEU A 702 10.85 -13.48 -32.33
C LEU A 702 11.52 -13.56 -30.96
N LEU A 703 12.48 -14.48 -30.76
CA LEU A 703 13.23 -14.59 -29.50
C LEU A 703 13.98 -13.29 -29.18
N LEU A 704 14.67 -12.73 -30.17
CA LEU A 704 15.38 -11.46 -30.03
C LEU A 704 14.43 -10.29 -29.77
N PHE A 705 13.28 -10.26 -30.44
CA PHE A 705 12.25 -9.25 -30.20
C PHE A 705 11.73 -9.29 -28.75
N LEU A 706 11.37 -10.48 -28.25
CA LEU A 706 10.92 -10.67 -26.88
C LEU A 706 12.00 -10.24 -25.87
N LEU A 707 13.26 -10.65 -26.10
CA LEU A 707 14.38 -10.24 -25.26
C LEU A 707 14.55 -8.71 -25.25
N TRP A 708 14.43 -8.06 -26.41
CA TRP A 708 14.51 -6.59 -26.54
C TRP A 708 13.34 -5.87 -25.85
N CYS A 709 12.13 -6.44 -25.89
CA CYS A 709 10.99 -5.89 -25.16
C CYS A 709 11.23 -5.90 -23.64
N PHE A 710 11.73 -7.03 -23.09
CA PHE A 710 12.03 -7.13 -21.66
C PHE A 710 13.19 -6.21 -21.25
N THR A 711 14.24 -6.11 -22.07
CA THR A 711 15.37 -5.20 -21.77
C THR A 711 15.01 -3.74 -21.92
N ALA A 712 14.03 -3.39 -22.75
CA ALA A 712 13.59 -2.00 -22.92
C ALA A 712 12.65 -1.50 -21.80
N LEU A 713 12.14 -2.37 -20.92
CA LEU A 713 11.24 -1.94 -19.83
C LEU A 713 11.82 -0.80 -18.97
N PRO A 714 13.10 -0.84 -18.54
CA PRO A 714 13.72 0.25 -17.80
C PRO A 714 13.90 1.55 -18.59
N ALA A 715 13.76 1.53 -19.92
CA ALA A 715 13.83 2.74 -20.75
C ALA A 715 12.54 3.59 -20.67
N ILE A 716 11.39 2.98 -20.35
CA ILE A 716 10.08 3.64 -20.35
C ILE A 716 10.04 4.86 -19.41
N PRO A 717 10.44 4.77 -18.12
CA PRO A 717 10.39 5.92 -17.22
C PRO A 717 11.26 7.09 -17.68
N SER A 718 12.49 6.81 -18.16
CA SER A 718 13.40 7.84 -18.67
C SER A 718 12.79 8.60 -19.85
N VAL A 719 12.14 7.89 -20.78
CA VAL A 719 11.46 8.53 -21.94
C VAL A 719 10.27 9.37 -21.50
N LEU A 720 9.47 8.89 -20.53
CA LEU A 720 8.33 9.66 -20.01
C LEU A 720 8.79 10.96 -19.32
N VAL A 721 9.87 10.90 -18.53
CA VAL A 721 10.46 12.08 -17.88
C VAL A 721 11.04 13.04 -18.92
N TRP A 722 11.77 12.53 -19.93
CA TRP A 722 12.28 13.34 -21.03
C TRP A 722 11.16 14.04 -21.80
N ALA A 723 10.14 13.30 -22.24
CA ALA A 723 9.04 13.83 -23.04
C ALA A 723 8.26 14.93 -22.28
N LYS A 724 8.06 14.75 -20.98
CA LYS A 724 7.42 15.73 -20.11
C LYS A 724 8.23 17.02 -19.97
N ASN A 725 9.56 16.89 -19.90
CA ASN A 725 10.46 17.99 -19.61
C ASN A 725 11.16 18.57 -20.86
N PHE A 726 10.76 18.11 -22.04
CA PHE A 726 11.32 18.51 -23.33
C PHE A 726 11.33 20.03 -23.55
N SER A 727 10.31 20.74 -23.03
CA SER A 727 10.22 22.20 -23.12
C SER A 727 11.31 22.94 -22.33
N TYR A 728 11.86 22.30 -21.30
CA TYR A 728 12.88 22.88 -20.42
C TYR A 728 14.28 22.41 -20.81
N ASN A 729 14.43 21.14 -21.17
CA ASN A 729 15.69 20.59 -21.64
C ASN A 729 15.44 19.55 -22.74
N ILE A 730 16.05 19.76 -23.91
CA ILE A 730 15.92 18.88 -25.08
C ILE A 730 16.62 17.54 -24.82
N ARG A 731 17.65 17.53 -23.97
CA ARG A 731 18.44 16.33 -23.61
C ARG A 731 18.18 15.89 -22.17
N LEU A 732 18.05 14.59 -21.94
CA LEU A 732 17.96 14.03 -20.59
C LEU A 732 19.37 13.86 -20.00
N SER A 733 19.88 14.87 -19.30
CA SER A 733 21.22 14.84 -18.68
C SER A 733 21.32 13.91 -17.47
N THR A 734 20.20 13.61 -16.83
CA THR A 734 20.10 12.77 -15.62
C THR A 734 19.99 11.28 -15.94
N GLU A 735 20.06 10.87 -17.22
CA GLU A 735 19.97 9.47 -17.62
C GLU A 735 21.08 8.65 -16.95
N ASP A 736 20.72 7.47 -16.43
CA ASP A 736 21.66 6.58 -15.77
C ASP A 736 22.78 6.18 -16.74
N SER A 737 24.04 6.42 -16.33
CA SER A 737 25.18 6.20 -17.21
C SER A 737 25.35 4.73 -17.62
N LEU A 738 25.01 3.77 -16.75
CA LEU A 738 25.13 2.35 -17.06
C LEU A 738 24.08 1.94 -18.10
N LEU A 739 22.85 2.41 -17.92
CA LEU A 739 21.76 2.18 -18.86
C LEU A 739 22.02 2.87 -20.20
N TYR A 740 22.47 4.13 -20.18
CA TYR A 740 22.80 4.90 -21.39
C TYR A 740 23.79 4.16 -22.30
N GLN A 741 24.89 3.64 -21.73
CA GLN A 741 25.86 2.84 -22.50
C GLN A 741 25.26 1.53 -23.01
N SER A 742 24.43 0.87 -22.18
CA SER A 742 23.73 -0.36 -22.56
C SER A 742 22.79 -0.12 -23.75
N TRP A 743 22.06 1.00 -23.77
CA TRP A 743 21.18 1.38 -24.87
C TRP A 743 21.95 1.61 -26.17
N ILE A 744 23.07 2.33 -26.12
CA ILE A 744 23.93 2.55 -27.30
C ILE A 744 24.35 1.21 -27.92
N VAL A 745 24.87 0.30 -27.08
CA VAL A 745 25.31 -1.03 -27.52
C VAL A 745 24.15 -1.82 -28.13
N LEU A 746 23.01 -1.90 -27.43
CA LEU A 746 21.85 -2.67 -27.88
C LEU A 746 21.22 -2.12 -29.16
N VAL A 747 21.18 -0.79 -29.31
CA VAL A 747 20.68 -0.09 -30.51
C VAL A 747 21.63 -0.26 -31.69
N ALA A 748 22.95 -0.18 -31.46
CA ALA A 748 23.94 -0.44 -32.50
C ALA A 748 23.85 -1.89 -33.00
N CYS A 749 23.86 -2.85 -32.08
CA CYS A 749 23.74 -4.28 -32.41
C CYS A 749 22.40 -4.62 -33.09
N SER A 750 21.31 -3.92 -32.77
CA SER A 750 19.99 -4.20 -33.35
C SER A 750 19.78 -3.63 -34.74
N THR A 751 20.21 -2.39 -34.97
CA THR A 751 19.91 -1.66 -36.20
C THR A 751 20.87 -2.03 -37.33
N LEU A 752 22.10 -2.42 -37.01
CA LEU A 752 23.12 -2.82 -37.99
C LEU A 752 22.93 -4.25 -38.53
N GLY A 753 22.00 -5.04 -37.97
CA GLY A 753 21.74 -6.41 -38.42
C GLY A 753 22.87 -7.41 -38.13
N TRP A 754 23.84 -7.03 -37.30
CA TRP A 754 25.03 -7.83 -36.99
C TRP A 754 24.77 -9.01 -36.04
N LEU A 755 23.55 -9.12 -35.51
CA LEU A 755 23.16 -10.19 -34.60
C LEU A 755 22.45 -11.30 -35.36
N GLN A 756 23.23 -12.27 -35.85
CA GLN A 756 22.71 -13.52 -36.40
C GLN A 756 23.00 -14.67 -35.43
N ILE A 757 21.98 -15.41 -35.03
CA ILE A 757 22.15 -16.65 -34.25
C ILE A 757 22.72 -17.69 -35.22
N PRO A 758 23.98 -18.13 -35.07
CA PRO A 758 24.60 -19.02 -36.04
C PRO A 758 23.88 -20.37 -36.09
N PRO A 759 23.72 -20.98 -37.28
CA PRO A 759 23.22 -22.35 -37.38
C PRO A 759 24.18 -23.31 -36.69
N ASN A 760 23.69 -24.45 -36.20
CA ASN A 760 24.42 -25.46 -35.40
C ASN A 760 25.86 -25.75 -35.89
N TYR A 761 26.85 -24.98 -35.41
CA TYR A 761 28.28 -25.24 -35.64
C TYR A 761 28.87 -25.98 -34.42
N LEU A 762 29.38 -27.18 -34.65
CA LEU A 762 30.03 -28.07 -33.68
C LEU A 762 31.48 -27.65 -33.34
N GLY A 763 31.74 -26.35 -33.13
CA GLY A 763 33.06 -25.81 -32.81
C GLY A 763 33.34 -25.65 -31.30
N ILE A 764 34.63 -25.48 -30.94
CA ILE A 764 35.05 -25.18 -29.55
C ILE A 764 34.61 -23.76 -29.16
N ARG A 765 34.73 -22.77 -30.07
CA ARG A 765 34.31 -21.38 -29.84
C ARG A 765 32.80 -21.26 -29.59
N SER A 766 31.96 -21.97 -30.35
CA SER A 766 30.51 -21.96 -30.15
C SER A 766 30.09 -22.61 -28.83
N ARG A 767 30.77 -23.67 -28.39
CA ARG A 767 30.56 -24.24 -27.04
C ARG A 767 30.96 -23.27 -25.93
N ALA A 768 32.12 -22.61 -26.06
CA ALA A 768 32.56 -21.62 -25.08
C ALA A 768 31.56 -20.45 -24.99
N LEU A 769 31.09 -19.91 -26.13
CA LEU A 769 30.06 -18.88 -26.17
C LEU A 769 28.76 -19.36 -25.51
N ALA A 770 28.30 -20.58 -25.82
CA ALA A 770 27.11 -21.15 -25.20
C ALA A 770 27.26 -21.27 -23.68
N SER A 771 28.41 -21.78 -23.18
CA SER A 771 28.69 -21.85 -21.75
C SER A 771 28.66 -20.48 -21.07
N VAL A 772 29.21 -19.45 -21.72
CA VAL A 772 29.16 -18.06 -21.19
C VAL A 772 27.72 -17.53 -21.16
N LEU A 773 26.93 -17.75 -22.21
CA LEU A 773 25.53 -17.33 -22.24
C LEU A 773 24.67 -18.06 -21.19
N TYR A 774 24.90 -19.37 -21.00
CA TYR A 774 24.25 -20.12 -19.91
C TYR A 774 24.65 -19.57 -18.55
N PHE A 775 25.94 -19.26 -18.33
CA PHE A 775 26.41 -18.66 -17.08
C PHE A 775 25.77 -17.29 -16.81
N LEU A 776 25.67 -16.42 -17.82
CA LEU A 776 24.94 -15.15 -17.70
C LEU A 776 23.46 -15.36 -17.38
N GLY A 777 22.82 -16.37 -17.97
CA GLY A 777 21.45 -16.77 -17.63
C GLY A 777 21.30 -17.28 -16.19
N TRP A 778 22.28 -18.02 -15.67
CA TRP A 778 22.29 -18.41 -14.26
C TRP A 778 22.45 -17.20 -13.33
N ILE A 779 23.29 -16.22 -13.70
CA ILE A 779 23.42 -14.98 -12.93
C ILE A 779 22.08 -14.24 -12.86
N THR A 780 21.35 -14.08 -13.97
CA THR A 780 20.04 -13.39 -13.94
C THR A 780 19.00 -14.16 -13.12
N LEU A 781 19.00 -15.50 -13.16
CA LEU A 781 18.14 -16.31 -12.29
C LEU A 781 18.50 -16.17 -10.80
N LEU A 782 19.80 -16.17 -10.47
CA LEU A 782 20.29 -15.97 -9.10
C LEU A 782 19.93 -14.58 -8.56
N MET A 783 20.01 -13.54 -9.40
CA MET A 783 19.54 -12.19 -9.06
C MET A 783 18.04 -12.17 -8.70
N GLY A 784 17.22 -12.93 -9.43
CA GLY A 784 15.79 -13.09 -9.13
C GLY A 784 15.50 -13.85 -7.82
N ALA A 785 16.44 -14.69 -7.37
CA ALA A 785 16.34 -15.45 -6.12
C ALA A 785 16.98 -14.74 -4.91
N ALA A 786 17.57 -13.55 -5.10
CA ALA A 786 18.18 -12.77 -4.03
C ALA A 786 17.13 -12.33 -2.99
N THR A 787 17.58 -11.93 -1.79
CA THR A 787 16.69 -11.50 -0.70
C THR A 787 15.94 -10.20 -1.00
N ARG A 788 16.54 -9.30 -1.80
CA ARG A 788 15.95 -8.05 -2.28
C ARG A 788 16.05 -7.97 -3.81
N PRO A 789 15.28 -8.79 -4.56
CA PRO A 789 15.44 -8.94 -6.02
C PRO A 789 15.20 -7.63 -6.78
N GLN A 790 14.36 -6.73 -6.23
CA GLN A 790 14.06 -5.43 -6.83
C GLN A 790 15.33 -4.59 -7.07
N PHE A 791 16.35 -4.68 -6.22
CA PHE A 791 17.60 -3.91 -6.36
C PHE A 791 18.54 -4.44 -7.46
N TYR A 792 18.23 -5.57 -8.10
CA TYR A 792 19.07 -6.14 -9.15
C TYR A 792 18.47 -6.01 -10.56
N GLN A 793 17.23 -5.51 -10.68
CA GLN A 793 16.51 -5.46 -11.96
C GLN A 793 17.21 -4.55 -13.01
N TYR A 794 17.80 -3.43 -12.58
CA TYR A 794 18.53 -2.53 -13.48
C TYR A 794 19.83 -3.14 -14.07
N TYR A 795 20.30 -4.30 -13.58
CA TYR A 795 21.42 -5.04 -14.19
C TYR A 795 21.02 -5.86 -15.42
N ILE A 796 19.72 -6.03 -15.71
CA ILE A 796 19.27 -6.80 -16.87
C ILE A 796 19.78 -6.18 -18.19
N PRO A 797 19.58 -4.87 -18.47
CA PRO A 797 20.10 -4.25 -19.69
C PRO A 797 21.61 -4.40 -19.92
N PRO A 798 22.52 -4.12 -18.95
CA PRO A 798 23.95 -4.29 -19.18
C PRO A 798 24.37 -5.75 -19.37
N ILE A 799 23.72 -6.71 -18.68
CA ILE A 799 23.98 -8.15 -18.91
C ILE A 799 23.61 -8.52 -20.36
N VAL A 800 22.46 -8.06 -20.86
CA VAL A 800 22.04 -8.36 -22.23
C VAL A 800 22.91 -7.60 -23.25
N ALA A 801 23.32 -6.37 -22.97
CA ALA A 801 24.27 -5.63 -23.81
C ALA A 801 25.62 -6.36 -23.91
N GLY A 802 26.13 -6.91 -22.80
CA GLY A 802 27.33 -7.75 -22.79
C GLY A 802 27.16 -9.05 -23.59
N ALA A 803 26.06 -9.77 -23.36
CA ALA A 803 25.74 -11.00 -24.09
C ALA A 803 25.64 -10.76 -25.60
N THR A 804 24.98 -9.68 -26.00
CA THR A 804 24.80 -9.33 -27.41
C THR A 804 26.10 -8.90 -28.07
N SER A 805 26.93 -8.12 -27.36
CA SER A 805 28.28 -7.78 -27.81
C SER A 805 29.14 -9.02 -28.06
N LEU A 806 29.09 -10.01 -27.16
CA LEU A 806 29.82 -11.28 -27.32
C LEU A 806 29.34 -12.08 -28.52
N ILE A 807 28.02 -12.16 -28.75
CA ILE A 807 27.44 -12.83 -29.91
C ILE A 807 27.87 -12.14 -31.21
N THR A 808 27.80 -10.81 -31.24
CA THR A 808 28.20 -10.00 -32.40
C THR A 808 29.70 -10.13 -32.69
N LEU A 809 30.57 -10.07 -31.67
CA LEU A 809 32.02 -10.26 -31.82
C LEU A 809 32.36 -11.66 -32.38
N ASN A 810 31.69 -12.71 -31.89
CA ASN A 810 31.88 -14.07 -32.39
C ASN A 810 31.42 -14.25 -33.84
N PHE A 811 30.51 -13.39 -34.34
CA PHE A 811 30.09 -13.40 -35.73
C PHE A 811 31.03 -12.60 -36.65
N ILE A 812 31.54 -11.46 -36.17
CA ILE A 812 32.41 -10.57 -36.95
C ILE A 812 33.86 -11.07 -37.02
N ILE A 813 34.35 -11.75 -35.98
CA ILE A 813 35.74 -12.25 -35.91
C ILE A 813 35.75 -13.73 -36.36
N PRO A 814 36.29 -14.05 -37.56
CA PRO A 814 36.29 -15.41 -38.11
C PRO A 814 37.09 -16.44 -37.30
#